data_AF-A0A093YJ16-F1
#
_entry.id   AF-A0A093YJ16-F1
#
_cell.length_a   1.000
_cell.length_b   1.000
_cell.length_c   1.000
_cell.angle_alpha   90.00
_cell.angle_beta   90.00
_cell.angle_gamma   90.00
#
_symmetry.space_group_name_H-M   'P 1'
#
loop_
_entity.id
_entity.type
_entity.pdbx_description
1 polymer ?
#
loop_
_entity_poly.entity_id
_entity_poly.type
_entity_poly.pdbx_seq_one_letter_code
_entity_poly.pdbx_strand_id
1 'polypeptide(L)'
;MKISTLLAAAVAGKAVAIPATRATGTQFAGVNIAGFDFGVLIDGTQDISNAQAPNANQMAHFATDDGSNIFRLPAGWQFLTNNQGGGNLDDTNFGKYDALVQACLATGAHCILDLHNYARWNGQIVGQGGPADDDLVSFWTGLAMKYANEDRIVFGIMNEPHDLPSITTWAATVQKVVTAIRNAGATSQLILLPGDNFTSAADFVNNGSLDALVSVTNPDGTTTGLIFDVHKYLDSDNSGTHTDCVSNSIDNAFAPLADALRAVSRQAILSETGGGNTDSCLQDVCEQNDYLNQNSDVYLGYVGWAAGAFDDTYELTLTPTQNGDSWTDKPLMNCTKEKHTYYIQSSMVKVAVAGGSSPTLGHALVAALLSTNGRHTPIILSRLKNPTQDSSEPFTTTKTPFRPWPSPSSSPPPGQDQTPEVEVETRHVDYTSTATLTAALHDIDTLISVLLIPNPTLFVQTQLNLFAAAQAAGCRRFAPSEFALPYNAHSRVDLDAAVSGPSQSGSATNDFSSPEFSKFDEFDKYATIRPKTGTGHLNLDQFRDGDDDDDFFEGPFLFHLEEGWVEVPLLRGAEASSGDADTTYPLVTATDIRDVGRFVVAAIDLEEPWGDRELGMAGSTMRFDEVVRLCERYIGRPLEIRGVTRQQLEERLRGIPADKVEGIIPRMECQLSMVYCDGDGHVDPVLNRLCPWVRPTTVEDFLRKYWSLARDST
;
A
#
# COMPACT_ATOMS: atom_id res chain seq x y z
N MET A 1 -18.46 72.40 -6.37
CA MET A 1 -18.19 71.62 -7.59
C MET A 1 -17.47 70.36 -7.14
N LYS A 2 -18.22 69.26 -7.00
CA LYS A 2 -17.76 67.96 -6.51
C LYS A 2 -17.37 67.13 -7.73
N ILE A 3 -16.15 66.59 -7.77
CA ILE A 3 -15.81 65.50 -8.69
C ILE A 3 -15.23 64.38 -7.83
N SER A 4 -15.98 63.28 -7.83
CA SER A 4 -15.82 62.07 -7.05
C SER A 4 -14.71 61.19 -7.64
N THR A 5 -13.76 60.78 -6.82
CA THR A 5 -12.84 59.67 -7.13
C THR A 5 -13.48 58.39 -6.59
N LEU A 6 -13.93 57.50 -7.48
CA LEU A 6 -14.36 56.15 -7.14
C LEU A 6 -13.10 55.31 -6.82
N LEU A 7 -12.95 54.89 -5.56
CA LEU A 7 -12.15 53.71 -5.21
C LEU A 7 -12.95 52.46 -5.59
N ALA A 8 -12.46 51.70 -6.57
CA ALA A 8 -12.84 50.30 -6.73
C ALA A 8 -12.00 49.49 -5.74
N ALA A 9 -12.63 48.96 -4.69
CA ALA A 9 -12.00 47.99 -3.80
C ALA A 9 -11.85 46.66 -4.56
N ALA A 10 -10.63 46.31 -4.93
CA ALA A 10 -10.29 44.96 -5.33
C ALA A 10 -10.33 44.07 -4.08
N VAL A 11 -11.37 43.24 -3.97
CA VAL A 11 -11.41 42.14 -3.00
C VAL A 11 -10.41 41.10 -3.49
N ALA A 12 -9.18 41.18 -2.99
CA ALA A 12 -8.22 40.08 -3.09
C ALA A 12 -8.73 38.95 -2.19
N GLY A 13 -9.56 38.07 -2.75
CA GLY A 13 -9.82 36.76 -2.15
C GLY A 13 -8.50 36.01 -2.11
N LYS A 14 -7.89 35.88 -0.93
CA LYS A 14 -6.87 34.87 -0.70
C LYS A 14 -7.54 33.53 -0.97
N ALA A 15 -7.24 32.91 -2.11
CA ALA A 15 -7.50 31.49 -2.29
C ALA A 15 -6.75 30.77 -1.15
N VAL A 16 -7.51 30.25 -0.20
CA VAL A 16 -6.99 29.23 0.71
C VAL A 16 -6.73 28.02 -0.19
N ALA A 17 -5.47 27.79 -0.51
CA ALA A 17 -5.06 26.54 -1.11
C ALA A 17 -5.40 25.44 -0.10
N ILE A 18 -6.46 24.69 -0.39
CA ILE A 18 -6.71 23.41 0.24
C ILE A 18 -5.50 22.55 -0.15
N PRO A 19 -4.70 22.00 0.79
CA PRO A 19 -3.68 21.05 0.42
C PRO A 19 -4.40 19.86 -0.23
N ALA A 20 -4.23 19.71 -1.54
CA ALA A 20 -4.66 18.50 -2.21
C ALA A 20 -3.89 17.35 -1.57
N THR A 21 -4.60 16.47 -0.88
CA THR A 21 -4.12 15.15 -0.48
C THR A 21 -3.63 14.45 -1.76
N ARG A 22 -2.32 14.48 -2.02
CA ARG A 22 -1.72 13.69 -3.11
C ARG A 22 -1.92 12.22 -2.76
N ALA A 23 -2.55 11.47 -3.65
CA ALA A 23 -2.52 10.03 -3.61
C ALA A 23 -1.04 9.57 -3.62
N THR A 24 -0.68 8.64 -2.75
CA THR A 24 0.65 8.04 -2.74
C THR A 24 0.74 7.02 -3.87
N GLY A 25 1.55 7.29 -4.90
CA GLY A 25 1.69 6.44 -6.09
C GLY A 25 1.10 7.05 -7.36
N THR A 26 1.45 6.49 -8.52
CA THR A 26 0.87 6.87 -9.81
C THR A 26 -0.63 6.51 -9.86
N GLN A 27 -1.37 7.14 -10.78
CA GLN A 27 -2.81 6.89 -10.91
C GLN A 27 -3.10 5.53 -11.57
N PHE A 28 -2.20 5.08 -12.45
CA PHE A 28 -2.44 3.94 -13.33
C PHE A 28 -1.31 2.90 -13.27
N ALA A 29 -1.71 1.63 -13.17
CA ALA A 29 -0.84 0.48 -13.32
C ALA A 29 -1.57 -0.57 -14.15
N GLY A 30 -0.91 -1.11 -15.18
CA GLY A 30 -1.60 -1.94 -16.16
C GLY A 30 -0.72 -2.77 -17.07
N VAL A 31 -1.37 -3.40 -18.05
CA VAL A 31 -0.73 -4.31 -19.02
C VAL A 31 -1.27 -4.07 -20.44
N ASN A 32 -0.41 -4.22 -21.44
CA ASN A 32 -0.77 -4.27 -22.85
C ASN A 32 -1.40 -5.64 -23.18
N ILE A 33 -2.59 -5.64 -23.76
CA ILE A 33 -3.32 -6.84 -24.18
C ILE A 33 -3.22 -6.94 -25.71
N ALA A 34 -2.07 -7.41 -26.17
CA ALA A 34 -1.71 -7.46 -27.59
C ALA A 34 -2.41 -8.62 -28.32
N GLY A 35 -2.54 -8.47 -29.64
CA GLY A 35 -3.04 -9.49 -30.55
C GLY A 35 -3.59 -8.91 -31.86
N PHE A 36 -4.36 -7.82 -31.81
CA PHE A 36 -4.90 -7.19 -33.02
C PHE A 36 -3.86 -6.35 -33.80
N ASP A 37 -2.73 -6.08 -33.18
CA ASP A 37 -1.50 -5.53 -33.74
C ASP A 37 -0.57 -6.59 -34.35
N PHE A 38 -0.82 -7.89 -34.12
CA PHE A 38 0.06 -8.92 -34.68
C PHE A 38 0.12 -8.83 -36.21
N GLY A 39 1.34 -8.91 -36.74
CA GLY A 39 1.63 -8.70 -38.16
C GLY A 39 1.87 -7.25 -38.54
N VAL A 40 1.76 -6.29 -37.62
CA VAL A 40 2.25 -4.92 -37.84
C VAL A 40 3.79 -4.92 -37.81
N LEU A 41 4.41 -4.23 -38.75
CA LEU A 41 5.84 -3.95 -38.75
C LEU A 41 6.10 -2.47 -38.42
N ILE A 42 7.33 -2.14 -38.00
CA ILE A 42 7.73 -0.77 -37.65
C ILE A 42 7.58 0.22 -38.82
N ASP A 43 7.51 -0.23 -40.07
CA ASP A 43 7.22 0.63 -41.20
C ASP A 43 5.72 0.99 -41.35
N GLY A 44 4.87 0.54 -40.43
CA GLY A 44 3.42 0.75 -40.44
C GLY A 44 2.69 -0.07 -41.50
N THR A 45 3.31 -1.11 -42.07
CA THR A 45 2.58 -2.18 -42.79
C THR A 45 1.95 -3.15 -41.79
N GLN A 46 0.84 -3.79 -42.18
CA GLN A 46 0.26 -4.90 -41.41
C GLN A 46 -0.17 -6.05 -42.33
N ASP A 47 0.23 -7.27 -42.00
CA ASP A 47 -0.45 -8.47 -42.47
C ASP A 47 -1.62 -8.81 -41.53
N ILE A 48 -2.82 -8.36 -41.90
CA ILE A 48 -4.03 -8.53 -41.08
C ILE A 48 -4.42 -9.99 -40.82
N SER A 49 -3.84 -10.96 -41.56
CA SER A 49 -4.11 -12.38 -41.33
C SER A 49 -3.45 -12.92 -40.05
N ASN A 50 -2.45 -12.20 -39.54
CA ASN A 50 -1.78 -12.52 -38.28
C ASN A 50 -2.48 -11.92 -37.05
N ALA A 51 -3.45 -11.01 -37.24
CA ALA A 51 -4.20 -10.40 -36.15
C ALA A 51 -5.03 -11.45 -35.41
N GLN A 52 -4.86 -11.52 -34.08
CA GLN A 52 -5.51 -12.50 -33.22
C GLN A 52 -6.31 -11.82 -32.12
N ALA A 53 -7.50 -12.34 -31.84
CA ALA A 53 -8.31 -11.85 -30.74
C ALA A 53 -7.69 -12.32 -29.40
N PRO A 54 -7.33 -11.41 -28.48
CA PRO A 54 -6.77 -11.78 -27.18
C PRO A 54 -7.79 -12.48 -26.29
N ASN A 55 -7.32 -13.27 -25.32
CA ASN A 55 -8.18 -13.83 -24.27
C ASN A 55 -8.57 -12.73 -23.27
N ALA A 56 -9.76 -12.17 -23.43
CA ALA A 56 -10.25 -11.06 -22.62
C ALA A 56 -10.39 -11.38 -21.12
N ASN A 57 -10.45 -12.66 -20.73
CA ASN A 57 -10.53 -13.04 -19.30
C ASN A 57 -9.25 -12.70 -18.53
N GLN A 58 -8.11 -12.52 -19.22
CA GLN A 58 -6.86 -12.07 -18.59
C GLN A 58 -7.04 -10.71 -17.91
N MET A 59 -7.77 -9.78 -18.51
CA MET A 59 -8.02 -8.46 -17.93
C MET A 59 -8.83 -8.53 -16.63
N ALA A 60 -9.80 -9.44 -16.55
CA ALA A 60 -10.58 -9.64 -15.33
C ALA A 60 -9.70 -10.15 -14.18
N HIS A 61 -8.77 -11.07 -14.47
CA HIS A 61 -7.76 -11.54 -13.53
C HIS A 61 -6.86 -10.39 -13.07
N PHE A 62 -6.20 -9.70 -14.00
CA PHE A 62 -5.30 -8.60 -13.69
C PHE A 62 -5.99 -7.48 -12.88
N ALA A 63 -7.25 -7.16 -13.18
CA ALA A 63 -8.00 -6.16 -12.44
C ALA A 63 -8.39 -6.62 -11.03
N THR A 64 -8.89 -7.86 -10.89
CA THR A 64 -9.45 -8.35 -9.63
C THR A 64 -8.37 -8.79 -8.65
N ASP A 65 -7.38 -9.52 -9.14
CA ASP A 65 -6.38 -10.18 -8.32
C ASP A 65 -5.15 -9.27 -8.10
N ASP A 66 -4.73 -8.56 -9.15
CA ASP A 66 -3.50 -7.75 -9.16
C ASP A 66 -3.73 -6.24 -9.03
N GLY A 67 -4.98 -5.79 -9.12
CA GLY A 67 -5.35 -4.37 -9.02
C GLY A 67 -5.02 -3.54 -10.26
N SER A 68 -4.72 -4.17 -11.41
CA SER A 68 -4.52 -3.41 -12.66
C SER A 68 -5.77 -2.58 -12.98
N ASN A 69 -5.59 -1.29 -13.21
CA ASN A 69 -6.69 -0.34 -13.36
C ASN A 69 -6.67 0.40 -14.72
N ILE A 70 -5.72 0.03 -15.59
CA ILE A 70 -5.65 0.44 -16.99
C ILE A 70 -5.20 -0.75 -17.86
N PHE A 71 -5.73 -0.85 -19.08
CA PHE A 71 -5.25 -1.79 -20.08
C PHE A 71 -5.04 -1.05 -21.40
N ARG A 72 -3.96 -1.38 -22.11
CA ARG A 72 -3.70 -0.86 -23.46
C ARG A 72 -4.02 -1.92 -24.48
N LEU A 73 -4.77 -1.55 -25.51
CA LEU A 73 -5.37 -2.45 -26.48
C LEU A 73 -4.84 -2.12 -27.90
N PRO A 74 -3.65 -2.61 -28.26
CA PRO A 74 -3.05 -2.36 -29.57
C PRO A 74 -3.88 -2.95 -30.71
N ALA A 75 -4.07 -2.17 -31.77
CA ALA A 75 -4.62 -2.66 -33.03
C ALA A 75 -4.05 -1.90 -34.23
N GLY A 76 -3.78 -2.62 -35.32
CA GLY A 76 -3.33 -2.00 -36.55
C GLY A 76 -4.46 -1.28 -37.30
N TRP A 77 -4.12 -0.14 -37.91
CA TRP A 77 -5.02 0.69 -38.72
C TRP A 77 -5.61 -0.10 -39.88
N GLN A 78 -4.78 -0.94 -40.54
CA GLN A 78 -5.19 -1.84 -41.61
C GLN A 78 -6.22 -2.86 -41.12
N PHE A 79 -6.04 -3.45 -39.93
CA PHE A 79 -7.02 -4.36 -39.37
C PHE A 79 -8.36 -3.66 -39.14
N LEU A 80 -8.35 -2.50 -38.46
CA LEU A 80 -9.57 -1.76 -38.11
C LEU A 80 -10.33 -1.21 -39.33
N THR A 81 -9.64 -0.97 -40.44
CA THR A 81 -10.24 -0.44 -41.68
C THR A 81 -10.29 -1.47 -42.82
N ASN A 82 -9.89 -2.71 -42.56
CA ASN A 82 -9.75 -3.78 -43.57
C ASN A 82 -9.00 -3.31 -44.83
N ASN A 83 -7.81 -2.74 -44.62
CA ASN A 83 -6.90 -2.18 -45.62
C ASN A 83 -7.47 -1.01 -46.47
N GLN A 84 -8.62 -0.44 -46.13
CA GLN A 84 -9.20 0.66 -46.90
C GLN A 84 -8.56 2.02 -46.57
N GLY A 85 -7.90 2.14 -45.41
CA GLY A 85 -7.33 3.40 -44.93
C GLY A 85 -8.38 4.44 -44.54
N GLY A 86 -7.93 5.61 -44.09
CA GLY A 86 -8.81 6.67 -43.60
C GLY A 86 -9.62 6.25 -42.37
N GLY A 87 -10.81 6.81 -42.21
CA GLY A 87 -11.64 6.60 -41.01
C GLY A 87 -12.81 5.63 -41.12
N ASN A 88 -12.94 4.91 -42.23
CA ASN A 88 -14.02 3.94 -42.38
C ASN A 88 -13.66 2.64 -41.64
N LEU A 89 -14.22 2.47 -40.45
CA LEU A 89 -14.07 1.24 -39.66
C LEU A 89 -14.80 0.09 -40.36
N ASP A 90 -14.13 -1.05 -40.50
CA ASP A 90 -14.74 -2.28 -41.02
C ASP A 90 -15.61 -2.92 -39.93
N ASP A 91 -16.92 -3.05 -40.17
CA ASP A 91 -17.88 -3.54 -39.17
C ASP A 91 -17.47 -4.89 -38.54
N THR A 92 -16.81 -5.76 -39.29
CA THR A 92 -16.44 -7.11 -38.80
C THR A 92 -15.20 -7.05 -37.92
N ASN A 93 -14.13 -6.43 -38.40
CA ASN A 93 -12.88 -6.33 -37.64
C ASN A 93 -13.03 -5.39 -36.45
N PHE A 94 -13.68 -4.25 -36.66
CA PHE A 94 -13.99 -3.33 -35.58
C PHE A 94 -14.95 -3.94 -34.55
N GLY A 95 -15.92 -4.76 -34.96
CA GLY A 95 -16.78 -5.49 -34.02
C GLY A 95 -16.00 -6.43 -33.08
N LYS A 96 -14.92 -7.06 -33.57
CA LYS A 96 -14.02 -7.87 -32.73
C LYS A 96 -13.21 -7.01 -31.77
N TYR A 97 -12.68 -5.89 -32.25
CA TYR A 97 -11.93 -4.94 -31.43
C TYR A 97 -12.81 -4.34 -30.33
N ASP A 98 -14.01 -3.88 -30.67
CA ASP A 98 -14.98 -3.34 -29.71
C ASP A 98 -15.35 -4.36 -28.64
N ALA A 99 -15.47 -5.66 -28.98
CA ALA A 99 -15.71 -6.70 -27.98
C ALA A 99 -14.59 -6.77 -26.93
N LEU A 100 -13.32 -6.58 -27.32
CA LEU A 100 -12.19 -6.47 -26.38
C LEU A 100 -12.28 -5.19 -25.55
N VAL A 101 -12.60 -4.05 -26.17
CA VAL A 101 -12.80 -2.77 -25.46
C VAL A 101 -13.91 -2.89 -24.41
N GLN A 102 -15.06 -3.49 -24.76
CA GLN A 102 -16.16 -3.72 -23.82
C GLN A 102 -15.75 -4.65 -22.67
N ALA A 103 -14.95 -5.68 -22.95
CA ALA A 103 -14.43 -6.56 -21.91
C ALA A 103 -13.47 -5.84 -20.96
N CYS A 104 -12.62 -4.95 -21.47
CA CYS A 104 -11.80 -4.06 -20.67
C CYS A 104 -12.66 -3.16 -19.76
N LEU A 105 -13.64 -2.45 -20.32
CA LEU A 105 -14.53 -1.56 -19.56
C LEU A 105 -15.36 -2.28 -18.49
N ALA A 106 -15.70 -3.55 -18.72
CA ALA A 106 -16.43 -4.39 -17.78
C ALA A 106 -15.64 -4.70 -16.50
N THR A 107 -14.30 -4.61 -16.53
CA THR A 107 -13.45 -4.76 -15.34
C THR A 107 -13.51 -3.54 -14.40
N GLY A 108 -13.95 -2.38 -14.91
CA GLY A 108 -13.86 -1.10 -14.22
C GLY A 108 -12.62 -0.28 -14.58
N ALA A 109 -11.64 -0.87 -15.28
CA ALA A 109 -10.40 -0.22 -15.69
C ALA A 109 -10.59 0.85 -16.79
N HIS A 110 -9.54 1.67 -16.97
CA HIS A 110 -9.36 2.50 -18.16
C HIS A 110 -8.86 1.68 -19.34
N CYS A 111 -9.25 2.05 -20.55
CA CYS A 111 -8.91 1.32 -21.77
C CYS A 111 -8.23 2.26 -22.77
N ILE A 112 -6.92 2.10 -22.98
CA ILE A 112 -6.17 2.83 -23.99
C ILE A 112 -6.44 2.17 -25.34
N LEU A 113 -7.06 2.92 -26.25
CA LEU A 113 -7.18 2.56 -27.65
C LEU A 113 -5.89 2.98 -28.35
N ASP A 114 -5.02 2.01 -28.65
CA ASP A 114 -3.73 2.27 -29.29
C ASP A 114 -3.78 1.95 -30.80
N LEU A 115 -3.51 2.96 -31.62
CA LEU A 115 -3.32 2.79 -33.05
C LEU A 115 -1.86 2.40 -33.35
N HIS A 116 -1.63 1.11 -33.50
CA HIS A 116 -0.30 0.53 -33.51
C HIS A 116 0.38 0.64 -34.89
N ASN A 117 0.76 1.86 -35.32
CA ASN A 117 1.14 2.11 -36.72
C ASN A 117 2.41 2.94 -36.96
N TYR A 118 3.19 3.30 -35.94
CA TYR A 118 4.51 3.92 -36.11
C TYR A 118 4.48 5.23 -36.92
N ALA A 119 3.38 5.99 -36.79
CA ALA A 119 3.03 7.17 -37.58
C ALA A 119 2.96 6.94 -39.11
N ARG A 120 2.79 5.68 -39.53
CA ARG A 120 2.90 5.26 -40.93
C ARG A 120 1.71 4.43 -41.39
N TRP A 121 1.53 4.44 -42.70
CA TRP A 121 0.70 3.48 -43.43
C TRP A 121 1.51 2.95 -44.60
N ASN A 122 1.81 1.65 -44.58
CA ASN A 122 2.55 0.95 -45.64
C ASN A 122 3.87 1.65 -46.04
N GLY A 123 4.72 1.95 -45.05
CA GLY A 123 6.03 2.56 -45.23
C GLY A 123 6.03 4.08 -45.38
N GLN A 124 4.87 4.74 -45.45
CA GLN A 124 4.77 6.18 -45.67
C GLN A 124 4.23 6.92 -44.45
N ILE A 125 4.86 8.05 -44.10
CA ILE A 125 4.59 8.80 -42.86
C ILE A 125 3.40 9.74 -43.02
N VAL A 126 2.44 9.67 -42.10
CA VAL A 126 1.24 10.54 -42.09
C VAL A 126 1.65 12.01 -42.08
N GLY A 127 1.06 12.80 -42.99
CA GLY A 127 1.35 14.23 -43.13
C GLY A 127 2.71 14.56 -43.73
N GLN A 128 3.57 13.56 -43.99
CA GLN A 128 4.98 13.74 -44.39
C GLN A 128 5.41 12.81 -45.53
N GLY A 129 4.47 12.43 -46.40
CA GLY A 129 4.72 11.59 -47.59
C GLY A 129 3.73 10.44 -47.75
N GLY A 130 3.06 10.07 -46.66
CA GLY A 130 2.00 9.06 -46.61
C GLY A 130 0.59 9.65 -46.61
N PRO A 131 -0.35 9.02 -45.90
CA PRO A 131 -1.72 9.52 -45.76
C PRO A 131 -1.75 10.99 -45.33
N ALA A 132 -2.79 11.71 -45.74
CA ALA A 132 -2.97 13.08 -45.30
C ALA A 132 -3.36 13.10 -43.81
N ASP A 133 -3.14 14.22 -43.13
CA ASP A 133 -3.62 14.40 -41.75
C ASP A 133 -5.14 14.11 -41.64
N ASP A 134 -5.90 14.47 -42.67
CA ASP A 134 -7.35 14.29 -42.74
C ASP A 134 -7.77 12.80 -42.68
N ASP A 135 -6.93 11.89 -43.15
CA ASP A 135 -7.19 10.45 -43.08
C ASP A 135 -7.13 9.95 -41.62
N LEU A 136 -6.09 10.37 -40.89
CA LEU A 136 -5.92 10.04 -39.47
C LEU A 136 -6.95 10.78 -38.59
N VAL A 137 -7.27 12.03 -38.92
CA VAL A 137 -8.35 12.79 -38.29
C VAL A 137 -9.70 12.11 -38.47
N SER A 138 -10.01 11.64 -39.68
CA SER A 138 -11.26 10.92 -39.95
C SER A 138 -11.36 9.64 -39.13
N PHE A 139 -10.25 8.91 -38.99
CA PHE A 139 -10.19 7.70 -38.16
C PHE A 139 -10.50 7.99 -36.69
N TRP A 140 -9.79 8.94 -36.09
CA TRP A 140 -10.00 9.30 -34.69
C TRP A 140 -11.37 9.92 -34.44
N THR A 141 -11.94 10.66 -35.41
CA THR A 141 -13.31 11.18 -35.32
C THR A 141 -14.31 10.02 -35.19
N GLY A 142 -14.16 8.96 -35.98
CA GLY A 142 -15.02 7.77 -35.93
C GLY A 142 -15.02 7.09 -34.56
N LEU A 143 -13.83 6.83 -34.00
CA LEU A 143 -13.69 6.25 -32.66
C LEU A 143 -14.22 7.17 -31.55
N ALA A 144 -13.88 8.46 -31.62
CA ALA A 144 -14.31 9.43 -30.63
C ALA A 144 -15.84 9.57 -30.58
N MET A 145 -16.52 9.60 -31.73
CA MET A 145 -18.00 9.64 -31.77
C MET A 145 -18.64 8.42 -31.09
N LYS A 146 -18.04 7.22 -31.25
CA LYS A 146 -18.56 6.01 -30.62
C LYS A 146 -18.38 6.02 -29.10
N TYR A 147 -17.20 6.45 -28.63
CA TYR A 147 -16.81 6.34 -27.23
C TYR A 147 -16.95 7.64 -26.43
N ALA A 148 -17.50 8.71 -27.01
CA ALA A 148 -17.58 10.04 -26.41
C ALA A 148 -18.17 10.08 -24.99
N ASN A 149 -19.12 9.19 -24.67
CA ASN A 149 -19.81 9.14 -23.38
C ASN A 149 -19.22 8.11 -22.40
N GLU A 150 -18.06 7.52 -22.68
CA GLU A 150 -17.36 6.63 -21.77
C GLU A 150 -16.05 7.29 -21.32
N ASP A 151 -16.04 7.77 -20.07
CA ASP A 151 -14.94 8.56 -19.51
C ASP A 151 -13.66 7.73 -19.27
N ARG A 152 -13.79 6.39 -19.19
CA ARG A 152 -12.66 5.48 -18.97
C ARG A 152 -11.88 5.14 -20.24
N ILE A 153 -12.34 5.62 -21.40
CA ILE A 153 -11.58 5.48 -22.65
C ILE A 153 -10.42 6.47 -22.64
N VAL A 154 -9.26 6.00 -23.09
CA VAL A 154 -8.06 6.80 -23.31
C VAL A 154 -7.67 6.69 -24.78
N PHE A 155 -7.50 7.82 -25.47
CA PHE A 155 -7.15 7.83 -26.89
C PHE A 155 -5.63 7.87 -27.08
N GLY A 156 -5.02 6.72 -27.38
CA GLY A 156 -3.60 6.62 -27.73
C GLY A 156 -3.39 6.92 -29.22
N ILE A 157 -3.02 8.16 -29.55
CA ILE A 157 -3.07 8.67 -30.95
C ILE A 157 -2.31 7.81 -31.94
N MET A 158 -1.14 7.30 -31.55
CA MET A 158 -0.25 6.54 -32.42
C MET A 158 0.83 5.84 -31.59
N ASN A 159 1.07 4.56 -31.86
CA ASN A 159 2.24 3.87 -31.34
C ASN A 159 3.53 4.38 -31.98
N GLU A 160 4.55 4.66 -31.16
CA GLU A 160 5.96 4.81 -31.54
C GLU A 160 6.28 5.47 -32.90
N PRO A 161 5.92 6.75 -33.13
CA PRO A 161 6.50 7.50 -34.24
C PRO A 161 8.04 7.48 -34.16
N HIS A 162 8.69 7.21 -35.29
CA HIS A 162 10.15 7.18 -35.39
C HIS A 162 10.63 7.70 -36.75
N ASP A 163 11.90 8.12 -36.84
CA ASP A 163 12.55 8.64 -38.04
C ASP A 163 11.69 9.70 -38.75
N LEU A 164 11.05 10.60 -37.99
CA LEU A 164 10.20 11.62 -38.56
C LEU A 164 11.05 12.70 -39.26
N PRO A 165 10.74 13.08 -40.51
CA PRO A 165 11.42 14.20 -41.16
C PRO A 165 11.27 15.52 -40.39
N SER A 166 10.15 15.70 -39.69
CA SER A 166 9.85 16.86 -38.88
C SER A 166 8.91 16.53 -37.72
N ILE A 167 9.44 16.55 -36.50
CA ILE A 167 8.65 16.43 -35.26
C ILE A 167 7.62 17.57 -35.10
N THR A 168 7.93 18.78 -35.58
CA THR A 168 6.98 19.90 -35.58
C THR A 168 5.80 19.67 -36.52
N THR A 169 6.03 19.04 -37.68
CA THR A 169 4.94 18.68 -38.60
C THR A 169 4.06 17.60 -37.98
N TRP A 170 4.67 16.60 -37.34
CA TRP A 170 3.93 15.59 -36.58
C TRP A 170 3.10 16.18 -35.44
N ALA A 171 3.66 17.12 -34.66
CA ALA A 171 2.90 17.82 -33.61
C ALA A 171 1.69 18.58 -34.17
N ALA A 172 1.79 19.14 -35.39
CA ALA A 172 0.64 19.76 -36.07
C ALA A 172 -0.42 18.72 -36.49
N THR A 173 -0.02 17.52 -36.93
CA THR A 173 -0.94 16.40 -37.17
C THR A 173 -1.64 15.99 -35.86
N VAL A 174 -0.89 15.82 -34.77
CA VAL A 174 -1.41 15.51 -33.43
C VAL A 174 -2.42 16.57 -32.96
N GLN A 175 -2.14 17.86 -33.15
CA GLN A 175 -3.08 18.95 -32.84
C GLN A 175 -4.41 18.81 -33.58
N LYS A 176 -4.38 18.44 -34.88
CA LYS A 176 -5.60 18.22 -35.65
C LYS A 176 -6.41 17.04 -35.10
N VAL A 177 -5.74 15.95 -34.73
CA VAL A 177 -6.38 14.77 -34.11
C VAL A 177 -7.02 15.12 -32.77
N VAL A 178 -6.29 15.80 -31.86
CA VAL A 178 -6.84 16.27 -30.57
C VAL A 178 -8.09 17.12 -30.80
N THR A 179 -8.02 18.08 -31.72
CA THR A 179 -9.14 18.96 -32.06
C THR A 179 -10.35 18.14 -32.54
N ALA A 180 -10.12 17.14 -33.38
CA ALA A 180 -11.17 16.29 -33.93
C ALA A 180 -11.83 15.41 -32.86
N ILE A 181 -11.05 14.78 -31.99
CA ILE A 181 -11.54 13.97 -30.86
C ILE A 181 -12.44 14.84 -29.96
N ARG A 182 -11.97 16.02 -29.56
CA ARG A 182 -12.77 16.93 -28.72
C ARG A 182 -14.05 17.41 -29.42
N ASN A 183 -13.97 17.76 -30.71
CA ASN A 183 -15.13 18.20 -31.49
C ASN A 183 -16.16 17.08 -31.75
N ALA A 184 -15.73 15.81 -31.70
CA ALA A 184 -16.62 14.65 -31.79
C ALA A 184 -17.41 14.39 -30.48
N GLY A 185 -17.13 15.14 -29.41
CA GLY A 185 -17.86 15.08 -28.13
C GLY A 185 -17.09 14.39 -26.99
N ALA A 186 -15.93 13.78 -27.28
CA ALA A 186 -15.08 13.12 -26.30
C ALA A 186 -14.26 14.15 -25.49
N THR A 187 -14.91 14.78 -24.52
CA THR A 187 -14.37 15.96 -23.80
C THR A 187 -13.77 15.64 -22.43
N SER A 188 -14.08 14.50 -21.84
CA SER A 188 -13.62 14.05 -20.51
C SER A 188 -12.40 13.16 -20.57
N GLN A 189 -12.22 12.42 -21.67
CA GLN A 189 -11.20 11.39 -21.82
C GLN A 189 -9.78 11.96 -21.86
N LEU A 190 -8.82 11.13 -21.46
CA LEU A 190 -7.40 11.39 -21.69
C LEU A 190 -7.05 11.15 -23.16
N ILE A 191 -6.09 11.91 -23.67
CA ILE A 191 -5.51 11.76 -25.01
C ILE A 191 -3.98 11.71 -24.87
N LEU A 192 -3.36 10.65 -25.38
CA LEU A 192 -1.91 10.45 -25.30
C LEU A 192 -1.23 11.05 -26.53
N LEU A 193 -0.15 11.79 -26.29
CA LEU A 193 0.59 12.56 -27.29
C LEU A 193 1.98 11.94 -27.52
N PRO A 194 2.16 11.12 -28.56
CA PRO A 194 3.42 10.42 -28.83
C PRO A 194 4.42 11.30 -29.62
N GLY A 195 5.70 11.18 -29.28
CA GLY A 195 6.83 11.88 -29.90
C GLY A 195 7.62 11.02 -30.88
N ASP A 196 8.77 11.51 -31.33
CA ASP A 196 9.71 10.81 -32.22
C ASP A 196 10.59 9.80 -31.46
N ASN A 197 11.44 9.09 -32.20
CA ASN A 197 12.40 8.10 -31.70
C ASN A 197 11.72 6.99 -30.87
N PHE A 198 10.68 6.39 -31.44
CA PHE A 198 9.84 5.38 -30.80
C PHE A 198 9.27 5.87 -29.45
N THR A 199 9.03 7.19 -29.36
CA THR A 199 8.55 7.82 -28.14
C THR A 199 9.46 7.56 -26.92
N SER A 200 10.76 7.34 -27.13
CA SER A 200 11.70 6.96 -26.07
C SER A 200 11.78 8.02 -24.97
N ALA A 201 11.49 7.63 -23.73
CA ALA A 201 11.56 8.52 -22.57
C ALA A 201 12.95 9.16 -22.39
N ALA A 202 14.02 8.46 -22.80
CA ALA A 202 15.40 8.94 -22.68
C ALA A 202 15.72 10.12 -23.60
N ASP A 203 15.03 10.21 -24.74
CA ASP A 203 15.34 11.17 -25.80
C ASP A 203 14.19 12.16 -26.06
N PHE A 204 13.03 11.97 -25.43
CA PHE A 204 11.81 12.76 -25.63
C PHE A 204 12.03 14.29 -25.51
N VAL A 205 12.93 14.70 -24.62
CA VAL A 205 13.32 16.12 -24.47
C VAL A 205 14.31 16.52 -25.57
N ASN A 206 15.38 15.75 -25.76
CA ASN A 206 16.53 16.13 -26.59
C ASN A 206 16.22 16.07 -28.09
N ASN A 207 15.33 15.17 -28.52
CA ASN A 207 14.88 15.08 -29.91
C ASN A 207 13.83 16.16 -30.28
N GLY A 208 13.45 17.02 -29.34
CA GLY A 208 12.51 18.12 -29.56
C GLY A 208 11.03 17.70 -29.52
N SER A 209 10.71 16.46 -29.16
CA SER A 209 9.30 16.01 -29.03
C SER A 209 8.57 16.79 -27.95
N LEU A 210 9.17 16.98 -26.77
CA LEU A 210 8.57 17.77 -25.70
C LEU A 210 8.28 19.21 -26.17
N ASP A 211 9.27 19.88 -26.76
CA ASP A 211 9.15 21.26 -27.24
C ASP A 211 8.09 21.43 -28.33
N ALA A 212 7.94 20.44 -29.22
CA ALA A 212 6.92 20.48 -30.26
C ALA A 212 5.52 20.21 -29.69
N LEU A 213 5.37 19.14 -28.89
CA LEU A 213 4.08 18.66 -28.40
C LEU A 213 3.52 19.46 -27.23
N VAL A 214 4.36 20.21 -26.48
CA VAL A 214 3.88 21.08 -25.39
C VAL A 214 2.92 22.16 -25.88
N SER A 215 3.02 22.53 -27.16
CA SER A 215 2.15 23.51 -27.80
C SER A 215 0.76 23.00 -28.19
N VAL A 216 0.52 21.67 -28.10
CA VAL A 216 -0.76 21.06 -28.43
C VAL A 216 -1.81 21.38 -27.36
N THR A 217 -2.96 21.91 -27.76
CA THR A 217 -4.05 22.29 -26.86
C THR A 217 -5.40 21.70 -27.27
N ASN A 218 -6.31 21.59 -26.33
CA ASN A 218 -7.74 21.43 -26.59
C ASN A 218 -8.29 22.67 -27.35
N PRO A 219 -9.49 22.57 -27.95
CA PRO A 219 -10.13 23.70 -28.66
C PRO A 219 -10.38 24.93 -27.77
N ASP A 220 -10.49 24.76 -26.46
CA ASP A 220 -10.65 25.84 -25.48
C ASP A 220 -9.32 26.49 -25.05
N GLY A 221 -8.20 26.03 -25.61
CA GLY A 221 -6.85 26.51 -25.30
C GLY A 221 -6.22 25.85 -24.06
N THR A 222 -6.91 24.94 -23.38
CA THR A 222 -6.36 24.21 -22.23
C THR A 222 -5.52 23.00 -22.68
N THR A 223 -4.73 22.44 -21.77
CA THR A 223 -4.03 21.16 -21.96
C THR A 223 -4.62 20.04 -21.08
N THR A 224 -5.82 20.26 -20.51
CA THR A 224 -6.47 19.32 -19.61
C THR A 224 -6.69 17.97 -20.31
N GLY A 225 -6.27 16.88 -19.67
CA GLY A 225 -6.38 15.54 -20.21
C GLY A 225 -5.46 15.24 -21.41
N LEU A 226 -4.51 16.12 -21.75
CA LEU A 226 -3.50 15.87 -22.77
C LEU A 226 -2.19 15.43 -22.11
N ILE A 227 -1.85 14.15 -22.27
CA ILE A 227 -0.76 13.48 -21.55
C ILE A 227 0.31 13.09 -22.56
N PHE A 228 1.58 13.33 -22.26
CA PHE A 228 2.65 12.83 -23.14
C PHE A 228 2.71 11.30 -23.04
N ASP A 229 2.71 10.65 -24.19
CA ASP A 229 2.99 9.22 -24.26
C ASP A 229 4.50 9.05 -24.27
N VAL A 230 5.06 8.11 -23.52
CA VAL A 230 6.49 7.74 -23.57
C VAL A 230 6.67 6.24 -23.39
N HIS A 231 7.70 5.69 -24.02
CA HIS A 231 8.06 4.27 -23.95
C HIS A 231 9.50 4.10 -23.46
N LYS A 232 9.80 2.99 -22.79
CA LYS A 232 11.17 2.67 -22.37
C LYS A 232 11.34 1.18 -22.09
N TYR A 233 12.30 0.54 -22.74
CA TYR A 233 12.77 -0.81 -22.41
C TYR A 233 14.11 -0.76 -21.68
N LEU A 234 14.45 -1.84 -20.99
CA LEU A 234 15.57 -1.88 -20.02
C LEU A 234 16.74 -2.75 -20.51
N ASP A 235 16.64 -3.29 -21.73
CA ASP A 235 17.74 -3.95 -22.41
C ASP A 235 18.74 -2.95 -23.01
N SER A 236 19.89 -3.46 -23.43
CA SER A 236 21.07 -2.64 -23.74
C SER A 236 20.91 -1.62 -24.87
N ASP A 237 19.93 -1.83 -25.75
CA ASP A 237 19.63 -0.98 -26.89
C ASP A 237 18.20 -0.40 -26.87
N ASN A 238 17.48 -0.53 -25.74
CA ASN A 238 16.12 -0.01 -25.55
C ASN A 238 15.11 -0.58 -26.57
N SER A 239 15.36 -1.78 -27.11
CA SER A 239 14.50 -2.39 -28.13
C SER A 239 13.41 -3.29 -27.56
N GLY A 240 13.57 -3.78 -26.31
CA GLY A 240 12.67 -4.77 -25.74
C GLY A 240 12.77 -6.13 -26.44
N THR A 241 13.93 -6.45 -27.03
CA THR A 241 14.13 -7.71 -27.78
C THR A 241 15.05 -8.70 -27.08
N HIS A 242 15.61 -8.32 -25.92
CA HIS A 242 16.48 -9.16 -25.12
C HIS A 242 15.80 -9.60 -23.82
N THR A 243 16.15 -10.80 -23.35
CA THR A 243 15.66 -11.37 -22.08
C THR A 243 16.04 -10.53 -20.87
N ASP A 244 17.30 -10.11 -20.81
CA ASP A 244 17.88 -9.53 -19.59
C ASP A 244 17.91 -8.02 -19.63
N CYS A 245 17.66 -7.42 -18.47
CA CYS A 245 17.74 -5.99 -18.24
C CYS A 245 19.15 -5.60 -17.77
N VAL A 246 19.55 -4.39 -18.11
CA VAL A 246 20.89 -3.84 -17.77
C VAL A 246 20.83 -2.49 -17.07
N SER A 247 19.64 -1.92 -16.89
CA SER A 247 19.42 -0.61 -16.25
C SER A 247 17.95 -0.32 -15.97
N ASN A 248 17.64 0.17 -14.76
CA ASN A 248 16.35 0.78 -14.39
C ASN A 248 15.97 2.07 -15.17
N SER A 249 16.91 2.66 -15.93
CA SER A 249 16.76 3.87 -16.72
C SER A 249 16.34 5.15 -15.95
N ILE A 250 16.54 5.21 -14.63
CA ILE A 250 16.16 6.37 -13.82
C ILE A 250 17.01 7.59 -14.20
N ASP A 251 18.34 7.49 -14.09
CA ASP A 251 19.25 8.63 -14.25
C ASP A 251 19.32 9.17 -15.68
N ASN A 252 19.12 8.30 -16.68
CA ASN A 252 19.28 8.64 -18.10
C ASN A 252 17.95 8.90 -18.84
N ALA A 253 16.80 8.61 -18.23
CA ALA A 253 15.49 8.85 -18.84
C ALA A 253 14.50 9.50 -17.88
N PHE A 254 14.12 8.82 -16.80
CA PHE A 254 12.98 9.26 -16.00
C PHE A 254 13.27 10.48 -15.13
N ALA A 255 14.44 10.58 -14.49
CA ALA A 255 14.76 11.77 -13.70
C ALA A 255 14.85 13.05 -14.56
N PRO A 256 15.58 13.07 -15.71
CA PRO A 256 15.59 14.23 -16.60
C PRO A 256 14.21 14.56 -17.18
N LEU A 257 13.42 13.56 -17.55
CA LEU A 257 12.08 13.77 -18.07
C LEU A 257 11.14 14.33 -17.00
N ALA A 258 11.20 13.84 -15.77
CA ALA A 258 10.39 14.34 -14.65
C ALA A 258 10.64 15.84 -14.41
N ASP A 259 11.91 16.25 -14.40
CA ASP A 259 12.29 17.66 -14.25
C ASP A 259 11.75 18.52 -15.40
N ALA A 260 11.88 18.04 -16.64
CA ALA A 260 11.36 18.73 -17.82
C ALA A 260 9.83 18.86 -17.78
N LEU A 261 9.11 17.79 -17.40
CA LEU A 261 7.66 17.77 -17.25
C LEU A 261 7.18 18.75 -16.17
N ARG A 262 7.85 18.78 -15.01
CA ARG A 262 7.56 19.75 -13.94
C ARG A 262 7.76 21.18 -14.41
N ALA A 263 8.85 21.45 -15.13
CA ALA A 263 9.16 22.77 -15.65
C ALA A 263 8.07 23.33 -16.58
N VAL A 264 7.39 22.46 -17.34
CA VAL A 264 6.28 22.85 -18.22
C VAL A 264 4.89 22.57 -17.62
N SER A 265 4.82 22.09 -16.37
CA SER A 265 3.56 21.72 -15.68
C SER A 265 2.70 20.74 -16.47
N ARG A 266 3.33 19.69 -17.01
CA ARG A 266 2.66 18.63 -17.78
C ARG A 266 2.94 17.26 -17.18
N GLN A 267 2.21 16.26 -17.66
CA GLN A 267 2.31 14.89 -17.19
C GLN A 267 2.57 13.94 -18.37
N ALA A 268 3.17 12.80 -18.08
CA ALA A 268 3.39 11.71 -19.02
C ALA A 268 2.85 10.39 -18.46
N ILE A 269 2.63 9.41 -19.35
CA ILE A 269 2.38 8.02 -18.99
C ILE A 269 3.39 7.13 -19.72
N LEU A 270 3.94 6.13 -19.02
CA LEU A 270 4.80 5.12 -19.61
C LEU A 270 3.92 4.01 -20.19
N SER A 271 3.48 4.14 -21.44
CA SER A 271 2.46 3.24 -22.00
C SER A 271 3.01 1.92 -22.58
N GLU A 272 4.34 1.82 -22.71
CA GLU A 272 5.06 0.55 -22.87
C GLU A 272 6.39 0.54 -22.11
N THR A 273 6.61 -0.55 -21.38
CA THR A 273 7.87 -0.92 -20.73
C THR A 273 7.88 -2.42 -20.46
N GLY A 274 9.04 -3.04 -20.33
CA GLY A 274 9.11 -4.47 -20.04
C GLY A 274 10.52 -5.04 -20.06
N GLY A 275 10.58 -6.33 -19.77
CA GLY A 275 11.79 -7.14 -19.74
C GLY A 275 11.44 -8.63 -19.70
N GLY A 276 12.44 -9.50 -19.70
CA GLY A 276 12.20 -10.92 -19.48
C GLY A 276 11.83 -11.24 -18.04
N ASN A 277 11.41 -12.48 -17.81
CA ASN A 277 11.07 -12.98 -16.48
C ASN A 277 12.33 -13.46 -15.72
N THR A 278 13.31 -12.56 -15.57
CA THR A 278 14.61 -12.80 -14.92
C THR A 278 14.83 -11.89 -13.72
N ASP A 279 15.79 -12.25 -12.87
CA ASP A 279 16.10 -11.48 -11.65
C ASP A 279 16.57 -10.06 -11.97
N SER A 280 17.33 -9.85 -13.06
CA SER A 280 17.78 -8.52 -13.47
C SER A 280 16.60 -7.62 -13.84
N CYS A 281 15.65 -8.14 -14.61
CA CYS A 281 14.46 -7.38 -14.98
C CYS A 281 13.49 -7.17 -13.82
N LEU A 282 13.33 -8.15 -12.92
CA LEU A 282 12.55 -7.97 -11.70
C LEU A 282 13.10 -6.83 -10.85
N GLN A 283 14.43 -6.70 -10.73
CA GLN A 283 15.03 -5.57 -10.05
C GLN A 283 14.78 -4.26 -10.81
N ASP A 284 15.24 -4.19 -12.06
CA ASP A 284 15.30 -2.93 -12.81
C ASP A 284 13.91 -2.36 -13.16
N VAL A 285 12.94 -3.21 -13.51
CA VAL A 285 11.56 -2.76 -13.85
C VAL A 285 10.82 -2.32 -12.59
N CYS A 286 11.01 -3.02 -11.47
CA CYS A 286 10.39 -2.60 -10.22
C CYS A 286 10.99 -1.28 -9.70
N GLU A 287 12.32 -1.11 -9.72
CA GLU A 287 12.99 0.16 -9.36
C GLU A 287 12.50 1.32 -10.25
N GLN A 288 12.36 1.08 -11.56
CA GLN A 288 11.77 2.04 -12.49
C GLN A 288 10.36 2.45 -12.06
N ASN A 289 9.47 1.49 -11.84
CA ASN A 289 8.06 1.76 -11.53
C ASN A 289 7.89 2.40 -10.16
N ASP A 290 8.74 2.07 -9.19
CA ASP A 290 8.79 2.74 -7.89
C ASP A 290 9.22 4.20 -8.03
N TYR A 291 10.21 4.49 -8.87
CA TYR A 291 10.58 5.87 -9.18
C TYR A 291 9.41 6.65 -9.80
N LEU A 292 8.67 6.06 -10.75
CA LEU A 292 7.48 6.68 -11.31
C LEU A 292 6.41 6.95 -10.24
N ASN A 293 6.19 6.00 -9.33
CA ASN A 293 5.26 6.14 -8.20
C ASN A 293 5.65 7.27 -7.25
N GLN A 294 6.95 7.44 -6.97
CA GLN A 294 7.47 8.56 -6.15
C GLN A 294 7.35 9.92 -6.86
N ASN A 295 7.26 9.91 -8.19
CA ASN A 295 7.15 11.10 -9.04
C ASN A 295 5.75 11.21 -9.68
N SER A 296 4.70 10.77 -8.95
CA SER A 296 3.32 10.70 -9.44
C SER A 296 2.65 12.04 -9.72
N ASP A 297 3.33 13.15 -9.41
CA ASP A 297 2.88 14.47 -9.82
C ASP A 297 3.04 14.72 -11.32
N VAL A 298 4.03 14.07 -11.95
CA VAL A 298 4.30 14.16 -13.39
C VAL A 298 4.13 12.85 -14.14
N TYR A 299 4.15 11.71 -13.46
CA TYR A 299 3.84 10.42 -14.07
C TYR A 299 2.46 9.92 -13.67
N LEU A 300 1.61 9.69 -14.66
CA LEU A 300 0.28 9.13 -14.43
C LEU A 300 0.30 7.63 -14.20
N GLY A 301 1.31 6.92 -14.67
CA GLY A 301 1.36 5.46 -14.55
C GLY A 301 2.30 4.77 -15.51
N TYR A 302 2.24 3.45 -15.46
CA TYR A 302 3.01 2.53 -16.31
C TYR A 302 2.15 1.37 -16.81
N VAL A 303 2.43 0.90 -18.03
CA VAL A 303 1.71 -0.21 -18.66
C VAL A 303 2.71 -1.20 -19.24
N GLY A 304 2.77 -2.41 -18.66
CA GLY A 304 3.74 -3.44 -19.04
C GLY A 304 3.47 -4.03 -20.43
N TRP A 305 4.53 -4.30 -21.17
CA TRP A 305 4.53 -5.03 -22.44
C TRP A 305 5.14 -6.43 -22.23
N ALA A 306 4.41 -7.54 -22.46
CA ALA A 306 3.00 -7.62 -22.86
C ALA A 306 2.31 -8.94 -22.51
N ALA A 307 0.98 -8.92 -22.43
CA ALA A 307 0.10 -10.08 -22.31
C ALA A 307 -0.83 -10.19 -23.56
N GLY A 308 -1.96 -10.87 -23.43
CA GLY A 308 -2.94 -11.03 -24.51
C GLY A 308 -2.74 -12.31 -25.31
N ALA A 309 -2.48 -12.19 -26.60
CA ALA A 309 -2.33 -13.32 -27.53
C ALA A 309 -0.89 -13.88 -27.60
N PHE A 310 0.07 -13.27 -26.89
CA PHE A 310 1.42 -13.83 -26.73
C PHE A 310 1.38 -15.13 -25.92
N ASP A 311 2.21 -16.10 -26.30
CA ASP A 311 2.39 -17.35 -25.57
C ASP A 311 3.61 -17.30 -24.63
N ASP A 312 3.89 -18.44 -24.00
CA ASP A 312 4.99 -18.60 -23.05
C ASP A 312 6.39 -18.57 -23.68
N THR A 313 6.49 -18.57 -25.02
CA THR A 313 7.76 -18.51 -25.75
C THR A 313 8.18 -17.09 -26.10
N TYR A 314 7.27 -16.13 -25.94
CA TYR A 314 7.60 -14.73 -26.12
C TYR A 314 8.47 -14.21 -24.98
N GLU A 315 9.56 -13.53 -25.33
CA GLU A 315 10.63 -13.11 -24.43
C GLU A 315 10.13 -12.25 -23.26
N LEU A 316 9.28 -11.26 -23.55
CA LEU A 316 8.74 -10.29 -22.60
C LEU A 316 7.31 -10.65 -22.15
N THR A 317 6.96 -11.93 -22.17
CA THR A 317 5.58 -12.37 -21.88
C THR A 317 5.18 -12.07 -20.43
N LEU A 318 4.02 -11.42 -20.30
CA LEU A 318 3.25 -11.24 -19.07
C LEU A 318 1.94 -12.04 -19.14
N THR A 319 1.72 -12.84 -20.18
CA THR A 319 0.50 -13.65 -20.33
C THR A 319 0.38 -14.64 -19.16
N PRO A 320 -0.70 -14.58 -18.36
CA PRO A 320 -0.87 -15.47 -17.22
C PRO A 320 -1.29 -16.86 -17.69
N THR A 321 -0.87 -17.89 -16.96
CA THR A 321 -1.27 -19.28 -17.22
C THR A 321 -2.57 -19.58 -16.50
N GLN A 322 -3.60 -20.01 -17.24
CA GLN A 322 -4.89 -20.42 -16.67
C GLN A 322 -4.84 -21.90 -16.20
N ASN A 323 -5.13 -22.13 -14.92
CA ASN A 323 -5.22 -23.45 -14.29
C ASN A 323 -6.62 -23.65 -13.69
N GLY A 324 -7.55 -24.18 -14.49
CA GLY A 324 -8.97 -24.26 -14.12
C GLY A 324 -9.58 -22.86 -13.99
N ASP A 325 -10.14 -22.56 -12.81
CA ASP A 325 -10.69 -21.24 -12.49
C ASP A 325 -9.65 -20.26 -11.91
N SER A 326 -8.40 -20.71 -11.74
CA SER A 326 -7.30 -19.89 -11.20
C SER A 326 -6.32 -19.46 -12.29
N TRP A 327 -5.62 -18.35 -12.05
CA TRP A 327 -4.59 -17.81 -12.93
C TRP A 327 -3.26 -17.76 -12.19
N THR A 328 -2.16 -17.88 -12.93
CA THR A 328 -0.81 -17.78 -12.39
C THR A 328 0.00 -16.84 -13.27
N ASP A 329 0.46 -15.76 -12.67
CA ASP A 329 1.25 -14.75 -13.37
C ASP A 329 2.67 -15.18 -13.68
N LYS A 330 3.25 -14.49 -14.66
CA LYS A 330 4.68 -14.47 -14.89
C LYS A 330 5.38 -13.63 -13.80
N PRO A 331 6.61 -13.96 -13.38
CA PRO A 331 7.31 -13.25 -12.32
C PRO A 331 7.30 -11.72 -12.47
N LEU A 332 7.59 -11.21 -13.67
CA LEU A 332 7.68 -9.78 -13.92
C LEU A 332 6.35 -9.04 -13.77
N MET A 333 5.21 -9.74 -13.82
CA MET A 333 3.90 -9.14 -13.54
C MET A 333 3.81 -8.59 -12.11
N ASN A 334 4.63 -9.09 -11.18
CA ASN A 334 4.73 -8.48 -9.86
C ASN A 334 5.27 -7.04 -9.91
N CYS A 335 6.00 -6.69 -10.99
CA CYS A 335 6.47 -5.36 -11.31
C CYS A 335 5.43 -4.48 -12.05
N THR A 336 4.16 -4.90 -12.21
CA THR A 336 3.09 -4.07 -12.80
C THR A 336 1.79 -4.02 -11.99
N LYS A 337 1.75 -4.59 -10.78
CA LYS A 337 0.54 -4.62 -9.93
C LYS A 337 0.28 -3.26 -9.28
N GLU A 338 -0.98 -2.85 -9.08
CA GLU A 338 -1.28 -1.65 -8.27
C GLU A 338 -0.84 -1.85 -6.80
N LYS A 339 -0.71 -3.12 -6.38
CA LYS A 339 -0.06 -3.53 -5.13
C LYS A 339 1.47 -3.61 -5.28
N HIS A 340 2.07 -2.60 -5.92
CA HIS A 340 3.51 -2.44 -5.94
C HIS A 340 4.06 -2.12 -4.56
N THR A 341 4.39 -3.19 -3.88
CA THR A 341 5.41 -3.22 -2.86
C THR A 341 6.45 -4.24 -3.30
N TYR A 342 7.16 -3.94 -4.39
CA TYR A 342 8.52 -4.44 -4.51
C TYR A 342 9.40 -3.49 -3.73
N TYR A 343 9.39 -3.71 -2.41
CA TYR A 343 10.51 -3.27 -1.60
C TYR A 343 11.79 -3.75 -2.28
N ILE A 344 12.70 -2.81 -2.51
CA ILE A 344 14.09 -3.07 -2.89
C ILE A 344 14.54 -4.33 -2.17
N GLN A 345 15.31 -5.20 -2.86
CA GLN A 345 16.08 -6.26 -2.23
C GLN A 345 16.96 -5.69 -1.08
N SER A 346 16.36 -5.44 0.09
CA SER A 346 17.03 -5.70 1.33
C SER A 346 17.03 -7.22 1.43
N SER A 347 18.21 -7.82 1.36
CA SER A 347 18.49 -9.17 1.86
C SER A 347 17.45 -9.65 2.88
N MET A 348 16.86 -10.83 2.67
CA MET A 348 15.89 -11.47 3.59
C MET A 348 16.18 -11.07 5.05
N VAL A 349 15.27 -10.31 5.65
CA VAL A 349 15.47 -9.78 6.99
C VAL A 349 15.00 -10.82 8.00
N LYS A 350 15.92 -11.30 8.85
CA LYS A 350 15.55 -12.16 9.99
C LYS A 350 15.08 -11.27 11.13
N VAL A 351 13.86 -11.53 11.59
CA VAL A 351 13.18 -10.74 12.61
C VAL A 351 12.95 -11.61 13.84
N ALA A 352 13.62 -11.30 14.95
CA ALA A 352 13.40 -11.99 16.21
C ALA A 352 12.22 -11.35 16.96
N VAL A 353 11.25 -12.18 17.38
CA VAL A 353 10.09 -11.76 18.17
C VAL A 353 10.17 -12.38 19.56
N ALA A 354 10.62 -11.59 20.55
CA ALA A 354 10.65 -12.01 21.94
C ALA A 354 9.24 -12.01 22.54
N GLY A 355 8.72 -13.20 22.85
CA GLY A 355 7.30 -13.39 23.16
C GLY A 355 6.44 -13.77 21.94
N GLY A 356 7.05 -14.13 20.82
CA GLY A 356 6.36 -14.56 19.59
C GLY A 356 5.46 -15.80 19.73
N SER A 357 5.62 -16.57 20.81
CA SER A 357 4.73 -17.69 21.16
C SER A 357 3.43 -17.28 21.83
N SER A 358 3.26 -16.01 22.22
CA SER A 358 2.02 -15.52 22.83
C SER A 358 0.84 -15.66 21.85
N PRO A 359 -0.33 -16.17 22.29
CA PRO A 359 -1.51 -16.36 21.43
C PRO A 359 -2.19 -15.06 21.01
N THR A 360 -1.73 -13.92 21.53
CA THR A 360 -2.25 -12.60 21.20
C THR A 360 -1.33 -11.94 20.19
N LEU A 361 -0.42 -11.10 20.65
CA LEU A 361 0.29 -10.14 19.82
C LEU A 361 1.57 -10.71 19.23
N GLY A 362 2.24 -11.58 19.97
CA GLY A 362 3.31 -12.41 19.42
C GLY A 362 2.83 -13.18 18.20
N HIS A 363 1.65 -13.82 18.29
CA HIS A 363 1.02 -14.50 17.18
C HIS A 363 0.71 -13.56 16.01
N ALA A 364 0.12 -12.39 16.27
CA ALA A 364 -0.20 -11.41 15.23
C ALA A 364 1.04 -10.96 14.44
N LEU A 365 2.16 -10.70 15.14
CA LEU A 365 3.42 -10.34 14.51
C LEU A 365 4.01 -11.48 13.69
N VAL A 366 4.10 -12.68 14.26
CA VAL A 366 4.65 -13.84 13.55
C VAL A 366 3.81 -14.15 12.31
N ALA A 367 2.47 -14.08 12.41
CA ALA A 367 1.58 -14.25 11.28
C ALA A 367 1.77 -13.17 10.19
N ALA A 368 1.94 -11.90 10.59
CA ALA A 368 2.20 -10.81 9.65
C ALA A 368 3.57 -10.92 8.98
N LEU A 369 4.60 -11.41 9.69
CA LEU A 369 5.91 -11.68 9.12
C LEU A 369 5.85 -12.84 8.11
N LEU A 370 5.14 -13.92 8.43
CA LEU A 370 4.92 -15.05 7.52
C LEU A 370 4.13 -14.66 6.26
N SER A 371 3.21 -13.70 6.36
CA SER A 371 2.42 -13.24 5.21
C SER A 371 3.21 -12.38 4.22
N THR A 372 4.48 -12.10 4.50
CA THR A 372 5.36 -11.34 3.59
C THR A 372 5.93 -12.17 2.45
N ASN A 373 5.53 -13.44 2.31
CA ASN A 373 5.94 -14.34 1.22
C ASN A 373 7.48 -14.46 1.08
N GLY A 374 8.18 -14.52 2.22
CA GLY A 374 9.62 -14.73 2.27
C GLY A 374 10.47 -13.45 2.28
N ARG A 375 9.87 -12.25 2.24
CA ARG A 375 10.61 -10.99 2.46
C ARG A 375 11.22 -10.94 3.86
N HIS A 376 10.47 -11.39 4.87
CA HIS A 376 10.92 -11.50 6.26
C HIS A 376 10.90 -12.94 6.74
N THR A 377 11.89 -13.30 7.56
CA THR A 377 11.95 -14.59 8.24
C THR A 377 11.72 -14.40 9.75
N PRO A 378 10.58 -14.80 10.31
CA PRO A 378 10.34 -14.70 11.75
C PRO A 378 11.13 -15.76 12.51
N ILE A 379 11.74 -15.33 13.62
CA ILE A 379 12.38 -16.18 14.63
C ILE A 379 11.69 -15.92 15.96
N ILE A 380 11.11 -16.95 16.58
CA ILE A 380 10.49 -16.81 17.90
C ILE A 380 11.58 -16.90 18.97
N LEU A 381 11.69 -15.92 19.86
CA LEU A 381 12.46 -16.10 21.10
C LEU A 381 11.52 -16.52 22.21
N SER A 382 11.80 -17.68 22.81
CA SER A 382 11.02 -18.24 23.91
C SER A 382 11.90 -18.50 25.14
N ARG A 383 11.29 -18.57 26.33
CA ARG A 383 12.02 -18.75 27.58
C ARG A 383 12.51 -20.20 27.70
N LEU A 384 13.80 -20.37 27.99
CA LEU A 384 14.37 -21.68 28.32
C LEU A 384 13.83 -22.17 29.68
N LYS A 385 13.08 -23.29 29.68
CA LYS A 385 12.43 -23.83 30.89
C LYS A 385 13.37 -24.48 31.92
N ASN A 386 14.58 -24.90 31.52
CA ASN A 386 15.56 -25.56 32.41
C ASN A 386 17.01 -25.20 32.04
N PRO A 387 17.57 -24.10 32.56
CA PRO A 387 18.94 -23.64 32.22
C PRO A 387 20.07 -24.52 32.79
N THR A 388 19.77 -25.60 33.52
CA THR A 388 20.76 -26.44 34.24
C THR A 388 21.21 -27.70 33.50
N GLN A 389 20.97 -27.81 32.18
CA GLN A 389 21.56 -28.91 31.39
C GLN A 389 22.85 -28.44 30.72
N ASP A 390 23.87 -29.29 30.87
CA ASP A 390 25.26 -29.18 30.40
C ASP A 390 25.33 -29.17 28.86
N SER A 391 24.73 -28.17 28.21
CA SER A 391 24.85 -27.92 26.78
C SER A 391 26.05 -26.99 26.52
N SER A 392 26.92 -27.40 25.61
CA SER A 392 28.01 -26.53 25.10
C SER A 392 27.49 -25.33 24.31
N GLU A 393 26.21 -25.35 23.93
CA GLU A 393 25.54 -24.30 23.16
C GLU A 393 24.83 -23.29 24.08
N PRO A 394 24.92 -21.98 23.77
CA PRO A 394 24.36 -20.89 24.60
C PRO A 394 22.83 -20.74 24.52
N PHE A 395 22.17 -21.38 23.56
CA PHE A 395 20.71 -21.47 23.41
C PHE A 395 20.34 -22.76 22.66
N THR A 396 19.06 -23.16 22.67
CA THR A 396 18.58 -24.30 21.87
C THR A 396 17.58 -23.86 20.81
N THR A 397 17.53 -24.58 19.69
CA THR A 397 16.62 -24.27 18.58
C THR A 397 15.64 -25.41 18.35
N THR A 398 14.36 -25.08 18.19
CA THR A 398 13.31 -26.00 17.77
C THR A 398 12.55 -25.43 16.57
N LYS A 399 11.81 -26.27 15.86
CA LYS A 399 10.80 -25.82 14.90
C LYS A 399 9.42 -25.99 15.50
N THR A 400 8.71 -24.88 15.66
CA THR A 400 7.37 -24.87 16.25
C THR A 400 6.33 -24.81 15.14
N PRO A 401 5.37 -25.74 15.09
CA PRO A 401 4.21 -25.62 14.21
C PRO A 401 3.45 -24.34 14.53
N PHE A 402 3.25 -23.50 13.52
CA PHE A 402 2.55 -22.24 13.62
C PHE A 402 1.38 -22.24 12.64
N ARG A 403 0.19 -21.91 13.14
CA ARG A 403 -1.03 -21.82 12.35
C ARG A 403 -1.48 -20.37 12.29
N PRO A 404 -1.32 -19.65 11.16
CA PRO A 404 -1.81 -18.28 11.04
C PRO A 404 -3.32 -18.19 11.25
N TRP A 405 -3.79 -17.07 11.80
CA TRP A 405 -5.23 -16.81 11.87
C TRP A 405 -5.88 -16.82 10.47
N PRO A 406 -7.12 -17.31 10.34
CA PRO A 406 -7.85 -17.28 9.07
C PRO A 406 -7.94 -15.86 8.50
N SER A 407 -7.81 -15.75 7.17
CA SER A 407 -7.92 -14.46 6.48
C SER A 407 -9.26 -13.77 6.81
N PRO A 408 -9.27 -12.44 6.97
CA PRO A 408 -10.50 -11.71 7.28
C PRO A 408 -11.63 -11.86 6.26
N SER A 409 -11.32 -12.21 5.01
CA SER A 409 -12.25 -12.36 3.87
C SER A 409 -12.85 -13.75 3.72
N SER A 410 -12.29 -14.76 4.40
CA SER A 410 -12.80 -16.12 4.39
C SER A 410 -13.54 -16.37 5.70
N SER A 411 -14.86 -16.51 5.66
CA SER A 411 -15.60 -17.21 6.71
C SER A 411 -15.70 -18.67 6.28
N PRO A 412 -14.86 -19.59 6.77
CA PRO A 412 -15.09 -21.00 6.54
C PRO A 412 -16.37 -21.41 7.30
N PRO A 413 -17.11 -22.42 6.80
CA PRO A 413 -18.15 -23.05 7.59
C PRO A 413 -17.61 -23.52 8.95
N PRO A 414 -18.43 -23.55 10.02
CA PRO A 414 -17.99 -24.06 11.33
C PRO A 414 -17.44 -25.49 11.19
N GLY A 415 -16.17 -25.69 11.55
CA GLY A 415 -15.54 -27.02 11.62
C GLY A 415 -14.57 -27.40 10.50
N GLN A 416 -14.19 -26.49 9.60
CA GLN A 416 -13.11 -26.72 8.64
C GLN A 416 -12.15 -25.53 8.55
N ASP A 417 -11.15 -25.50 9.42
CA ASP A 417 -10.04 -24.55 9.36
C ASP A 417 -8.88 -25.17 8.54
N GLN A 418 -8.80 -24.82 7.25
CA GLN A 418 -7.85 -25.39 6.28
C GLN A 418 -6.56 -24.57 6.11
N THR A 419 -6.24 -23.63 7.02
CA THR A 419 -4.94 -22.94 6.95
C THR A 419 -3.81 -23.95 7.23
N PRO A 420 -2.87 -24.17 6.29
CA PRO A 420 -1.77 -25.10 6.49
C PRO A 420 -0.85 -24.63 7.63
N GLU A 421 -0.36 -25.58 8.43
CA GLU A 421 0.65 -25.31 9.45
C GLU A 421 2.00 -25.03 8.79
N VAL A 422 2.70 -24.02 9.31
CA VAL A 422 4.02 -23.59 8.88
C VAL A 422 4.99 -23.79 10.03
N GLU A 423 6.19 -24.33 9.77
CA GLU A 423 7.22 -24.43 10.81
C GLU A 423 7.95 -23.09 10.98
N VAL A 424 7.98 -22.56 12.20
CA VAL A 424 8.75 -21.36 12.56
C VAL A 424 9.91 -21.75 13.45
N GLU A 425 11.10 -21.19 13.20
CA GLU A 425 12.26 -21.40 14.06
C GLU A 425 12.04 -20.71 15.41
N THR A 426 12.22 -21.46 16.49
CA THR A 426 12.12 -20.98 17.87
C THR A 426 13.45 -21.17 18.56
N ARG A 427 14.03 -20.09 19.08
CA ARG A 427 15.25 -20.10 19.90
C ARG A 427 14.87 -19.95 21.37
N HIS A 428 15.23 -20.93 22.17
CA HIS A 428 14.99 -20.94 23.61
C HIS A 428 16.16 -20.29 24.33
N VAL A 429 15.90 -19.15 24.97
CA VAL A 429 16.90 -18.25 25.53
C VAL A 429 16.68 -18.02 27.03
N ASP A 430 17.75 -17.68 27.73
CA ASP A 430 17.70 -17.15 29.09
C ASP A 430 17.68 -15.62 29.04
N TYR A 431 16.52 -15.01 29.23
CA TYR A 431 16.32 -13.56 29.22
C TYR A 431 17.11 -12.81 30.32
N THR A 432 17.68 -13.52 31.29
CA THR A 432 18.55 -12.93 32.32
C THR A 432 20.01 -12.84 31.89
N SER A 433 20.41 -13.53 30.80
CA SER A 433 21.79 -13.62 30.34
C SER A 433 21.98 -12.92 28.99
N THR A 434 22.70 -11.80 28.98
CA THR A 434 23.04 -11.08 27.74
C THR A 434 23.89 -11.91 26.79
N ALA A 435 24.69 -12.86 27.29
CA ALA A 435 25.51 -13.75 26.47
C ALA A 435 24.66 -14.74 25.65
N THR A 436 23.64 -15.34 26.26
CA THR A 436 22.73 -16.27 25.56
C THR A 436 21.91 -15.53 24.53
N LEU A 437 21.40 -14.35 24.89
CA LEU A 437 20.64 -13.48 24.00
C LEU A 437 21.50 -13.02 22.80
N THR A 438 22.74 -12.58 23.03
CA THR A 438 23.63 -12.14 21.94
C THR A 438 23.90 -13.29 20.96
N ALA A 439 24.18 -14.49 21.48
CA ALA A 439 24.37 -15.66 20.63
C ALA A 439 23.11 -16.02 19.84
N ALA A 440 21.94 -15.91 20.46
CA ALA A 440 20.65 -16.15 19.81
C ALA A 440 20.24 -15.04 18.83
N LEU A 441 20.96 -13.92 18.76
CA LEU A 441 20.68 -12.79 17.88
C LEU A 441 21.72 -12.59 16.75
N HIS A 442 22.74 -13.46 16.67
CA HIS A 442 23.92 -13.28 15.82
C HIS A 442 23.65 -13.08 14.31
N ASP A 443 22.49 -13.50 13.82
CA ASP A 443 22.04 -13.41 12.42
C ASP A 443 20.71 -12.63 12.28
N ILE A 444 20.33 -11.87 13.31
CA ILE A 444 19.07 -11.13 13.37
C ILE A 444 19.31 -9.67 13.00
N ASP A 445 18.51 -9.15 12.06
CA ASP A 445 18.53 -7.73 11.69
C ASP A 445 17.65 -6.89 12.64
N THR A 446 16.43 -7.35 12.91
CA THR A 446 15.46 -6.60 13.70
C THR A 446 14.98 -7.43 14.89
N LEU A 447 15.06 -6.87 16.10
CA LEU A 447 14.53 -7.47 17.33
C LEU A 447 13.29 -6.70 17.81
N ILE A 448 12.16 -7.40 17.96
CA ILE A 448 10.92 -6.85 18.51
C ILE A 448 10.58 -7.59 19.80
N SER A 449 10.34 -6.84 20.87
CA SER A 449 9.99 -7.37 22.19
C SER A 449 8.51 -7.15 22.46
N VAL A 450 7.78 -8.26 22.68
CA VAL A 450 6.36 -8.28 23.04
C VAL A 450 6.12 -9.00 24.36
N LEU A 451 7.18 -9.14 25.15
CA LEU A 451 7.14 -9.82 26.42
C LEU A 451 6.27 -9.03 27.40
N LEU A 452 5.39 -9.74 28.09
CA LEU A 452 4.74 -9.28 29.31
C LEU A 452 5.45 -9.95 30.48
N ILE A 453 6.06 -9.17 31.36
CA ILE A 453 6.76 -9.69 32.55
C ILE A 453 6.11 -9.09 33.79
N PRO A 454 5.43 -9.90 34.62
CA PRO A 454 4.65 -9.44 35.76
C PRO A 454 5.54 -9.13 36.99
N ASN A 455 6.63 -8.40 36.77
CA ASN A 455 7.53 -7.89 37.78
C ASN A 455 8.26 -6.67 37.19
N PRO A 456 7.99 -5.44 37.65
CA PRO A 456 8.53 -4.23 37.03
C PRO A 456 10.07 -4.22 36.95
N THR A 457 10.76 -4.68 37.99
CA THR A 457 12.22 -4.74 38.02
C THR A 457 12.76 -5.74 36.99
N LEU A 458 12.17 -6.94 36.92
CA LEU A 458 12.58 -7.97 35.97
C LEU A 458 12.22 -7.57 34.54
N PHE A 459 11.06 -6.92 34.34
CA PHE A 459 10.62 -6.42 33.04
C PHE A 459 11.63 -5.43 32.48
N VAL A 460 11.98 -4.41 33.26
CA VAL A 460 13.01 -3.42 32.90
C VAL A 460 14.34 -4.09 32.62
N GLN A 461 14.79 -4.98 33.51
CA GLN A 461 16.06 -5.67 33.35
C GLN A 461 16.08 -6.53 32.07
N THR A 462 14.97 -7.19 31.72
CA THR A 462 14.86 -7.99 30.50
C THR A 462 14.91 -7.11 29.25
N GLN A 463 14.20 -5.97 29.21
CA GLN A 463 14.29 -5.05 28.07
C GLN A 463 15.72 -4.51 27.90
N LEU A 464 16.40 -4.16 29.00
CA LEU A 464 17.81 -3.74 28.98
C LEU A 464 18.75 -4.84 28.49
N ASN A 465 18.53 -6.08 28.91
CA ASN A 465 19.32 -7.22 28.45
C ASN A 465 19.13 -7.49 26.95
N LEU A 466 17.89 -7.39 26.45
CA LEU A 466 17.58 -7.54 25.02
C LEU A 466 18.22 -6.43 24.19
N PHE A 467 18.15 -5.18 24.65
CA PHE A 467 18.80 -4.05 23.99
C PHE A 467 20.32 -4.24 23.91
N ALA A 468 20.97 -4.56 25.05
CA ALA A 468 22.41 -4.79 25.10
C ALA A 468 22.85 -5.95 24.19
N ALA A 469 22.05 -7.03 24.14
CA ALA A 469 22.31 -8.18 23.28
C ALA A 469 22.11 -7.87 21.79
N ALA A 470 21.06 -7.12 21.43
CA ALA A 470 20.82 -6.68 20.06
C ALA A 470 21.97 -5.79 19.54
N GLN A 471 22.43 -4.86 20.38
CA GLN A 471 23.60 -4.04 20.08
C GLN A 471 24.87 -4.90 19.90
N ALA A 472 25.11 -5.85 20.80
CA ALA A 472 26.29 -6.72 20.73
C ALA A 472 26.26 -7.68 19.52
N ALA A 473 25.07 -8.11 19.10
CA ALA A 473 24.86 -8.98 17.95
C ALA A 473 24.88 -8.24 16.61
N GLY A 474 24.84 -6.90 16.62
CA GLY A 474 24.82 -6.09 15.41
C GLY A 474 23.44 -6.02 14.75
N CYS A 475 22.35 -6.20 15.51
CA CYS A 475 21.01 -5.90 15.00
C CYS A 475 20.95 -4.45 14.53
N ARG A 476 20.25 -4.22 13.43
CA ARG A 476 20.00 -2.91 12.84
C ARG A 476 18.88 -2.16 13.55
N ARG A 477 17.86 -2.88 14.07
CA ARG A 477 16.68 -2.28 14.71
C ARG A 477 16.28 -2.99 16.00
N PHE A 478 15.78 -2.23 16.96
CA PHE A 478 15.20 -2.75 18.20
C PHE A 478 13.93 -1.99 18.61
N ALA A 479 12.85 -2.73 18.89
CA ALA A 479 11.62 -2.20 19.48
C ALA A 479 11.36 -2.85 20.86
N PRO A 480 11.36 -2.07 21.96
CA PRO A 480 11.07 -2.59 23.30
C PRO A 480 9.57 -2.87 23.50
N SER A 481 9.23 -3.64 24.53
CA SER A 481 7.84 -3.83 24.96
C SER A 481 7.32 -2.60 25.71
N GLU A 482 6.94 -1.55 24.99
CA GLU A 482 6.45 -0.26 25.55
C GLU A 482 5.49 0.42 24.57
N PHE A 483 4.20 0.09 24.61
CA PHE A 483 3.36 0.42 23.47
C PHE A 483 1.91 0.72 23.85
N ALA A 484 1.67 1.82 24.51
CA ALA A 484 0.44 1.91 25.27
C ALA A 484 -0.22 3.27 25.12
N LEU A 485 0.57 4.32 25.25
CA LEU A 485 0.11 5.69 25.16
C LEU A 485 1.11 6.47 24.31
N PRO A 486 0.79 7.71 23.95
CA PRO A 486 1.82 8.63 23.49
C PRO A 486 2.93 8.73 24.54
N TYR A 487 4.16 8.90 24.07
CA TYR A 487 5.37 8.96 24.87
C TYR A 487 5.31 9.95 26.02
N ASN A 488 4.67 11.11 25.81
CA ASN A 488 4.50 12.13 26.83
C ASN A 488 3.69 11.63 28.06
N ALA A 489 2.94 10.54 27.90
CA ALA A 489 2.07 9.95 28.91
C ALA A 489 2.73 8.82 29.70
N HIS A 490 3.79 8.19 29.19
CA HIS A 490 4.42 7.00 29.80
C HIS A 490 4.85 7.25 31.24
N SER A 491 5.35 8.46 31.55
CA SER A 491 5.75 8.83 32.92
C SER A 491 4.60 8.82 33.95
N ARG A 492 3.34 8.72 33.50
CA ARG A 492 2.13 8.73 34.34
C ARG A 492 1.60 7.33 34.66
N VAL A 493 2.19 6.29 34.07
CA VAL A 493 1.84 4.88 34.27
C VAL A 493 3.04 4.18 34.90
N ASP A 494 2.86 3.52 36.04
CA ASP A 494 4.00 2.99 36.82
C ASP A 494 4.83 1.99 36.01
N LEU A 495 4.16 1.16 35.19
CA LEU A 495 4.79 0.16 34.35
C LEU A 495 5.60 0.79 33.21
N ASP A 496 5.01 1.74 32.47
CA ASP A 496 5.65 2.40 31.33
C ASP A 496 6.78 3.35 31.77
N ALA A 497 6.60 4.03 32.90
CA ALA A 497 7.61 4.90 33.50
C ALA A 497 8.88 4.13 33.89
N ALA A 498 8.73 2.91 34.38
CA ALA A 498 9.84 2.06 34.82
C ALA A 498 10.79 1.70 33.65
N VAL A 499 10.25 1.53 32.44
CA VAL A 499 11.05 1.20 31.24
C VAL A 499 11.54 2.46 30.50
N SER A 500 10.78 3.55 30.59
CA SER A 500 11.14 4.85 30.00
C SER A 500 12.33 5.53 30.69
N GLY A 501 12.55 5.27 31.99
CA GLY A 501 13.65 5.90 32.77
C GLY A 501 15.08 5.48 32.35
N PRO A 502 15.39 4.18 32.23
CA PRO A 502 16.71 3.69 31.79
C PRO A 502 17.07 4.03 30.35
N SER A 503 16.06 4.24 29.47
CA SER A 503 16.26 4.69 28.08
C SER A 503 16.57 6.20 27.98
N GLN A 504 16.31 7.00 29.02
CA GLN A 504 16.60 8.44 29.07
C GLN A 504 17.83 8.83 29.91
N SER A 505 18.18 8.07 30.96
CA SER A 505 19.34 8.40 31.81
C SER A 505 20.64 7.87 31.21
N GLY A 506 21.21 8.61 30.26
CA GLY A 506 22.50 8.27 29.67
C GLY A 506 23.59 7.99 30.71
N SER A 507 24.39 6.94 30.48
CA SER A 507 25.79 6.99 30.88
C SER A 507 26.55 7.66 29.73
N ALA A 508 27.09 8.83 30.01
CA ALA A 508 27.72 9.78 29.08
C ALA A 508 29.04 9.30 28.44
N THR A 509 29.13 8.07 27.92
CA THR A 509 30.32 7.58 27.20
C THR A 509 30.07 6.66 26.00
N ASN A 510 28.83 6.32 25.65
CA ASN A 510 28.58 5.56 24.40
C ASN A 510 27.72 6.40 23.48
N ASP A 511 28.38 6.91 22.44
CA ASP A 511 27.80 7.41 21.20
C ASP A 511 26.66 6.48 20.74
N PHE A 512 25.53 7.03 20.31
CA PHE A 512 24.40 6.28 19.72
C PHE A 512 24.77 5.75 18.32
N SER A 513 25.87 5.01 18.22
CA SER A 513 26.38 4.42 16.99
C SER A 513 25.99 2.93 16.86
N SER A 514 24.79 2.56 17.34
CA SER A 514 24.22 1.20 17.40
C SER A 514 22.71 1.21 17.01
N PRO A 515 21.94 0.09 16.99
CA PRO A 515 20.71 -0.06 16.19
C PRO A 515 19.75 1.12 16.24
N GLU A 516 19.08 1.41 15.12
CA GLU A 516 18.00 2.38 15.09
C GLU A 516 16.93 1.97 16.11
N PHE A 517 16.83 2.75 17.17
CA PHE A 517 15.90 2.53 18.26
C PHE A 517 14.61 3.30 17.98
N SER A 518 13.49 2.60 17.85
CA SER A 518 12.16 3.22 17.83
C SER A 518 11.29 2.66 18.92
N LYS A 519 10.46 3.56 19.44
CA LYS A 519 9.28 3.20 20.22
C LYS A 519 8.08 3.26 19.28
N PHE A 520 7.27 2.22 19.31
CA PHE A 520 5.98 2.18 18.64
C PHE A 520 4.93 2.49 19.69
N ASP A 521 3.97 3.35 19.36
CA ASP A 521 2.83 3.53 20.23
C ASP A 521 1.73 2.55 19.85
N GLU A 522 0.98 2.12 20.86
CA GLU A 522 -0.23 1.31 20.76
C GLU A 522 -0.05 -0.16 20.28
N PHE A 523 0.22 -1.03 21.23
CA PHE A 523 0.39 -2.46 21.06
C PHE A 523 -0.26 -3.22 22.23
N ASP A 524 -0.48 -2.64 23.44
CA ASP A 524 -1.20 -3.39 24.48
C ASP A 524 -2.23 -2.58 25.29
N LYS A 525 -3.52 -2.88 25.01
CA LYS A 525 -4.76 -2.60 25.76
C LYS A 525 -5.19 -1.16 25.95
N TYR A 526 -5.89 -0.65 24.94
CA TYR A 526 -6.68 0.57 25.07
C TYR A 526 -8.06 0.34 24.47
N ALA A 527 -9.09 0.46 25.31
CA ALA A 527 -10.49 0.24 24.96
C ALA A 527 -10.79 -1.14 24.32
N THR A 528 -10.38 -2.24 24.97
CA THR A 528 -10.54 -3.59 24.40
C THR A 528 -12.01 -3.96 24.16
N ILE A 529 -12.45 -3.83 22.91
CA ILE A 529 -13.69 -4.43 22.41
C ILE A 529 -13.34 -5.86 21.98
N ARG A 530 -13.72 -6.87 22.77
CA ARG A 530 -13.48 -8.28 22.41
C ARG A 530 -14.44 -8.74 21.33
N PRO A 531 -14.09 -9.71 20.48
CA PRO A 531 -15.09 -10.46 19.71
C PRO A 531 -16.08 -11.17 20.63
N LYS A 532 -17.30 -11.39 20.16
CA LYS A 532 -18.30 -12.19 20.87
C LYS A 532 -17.79 -13.63 21.08
N THR A 533 -17.93 -14.15 22.30
CA THR A 533 -17.58 -15.53 22.64
C THR A 533 -18.28 -16.54 21.73
N GLY A 534 -17.59 -17.65 21.39
CA GLY A 534 -18.14 -18.72 20.57
C GLY A 534 -18.19 -18.47 19.05
N THR A 535 -17.66 -17.34 18.55
CA THR A 535 -17.61 -17.03 17.10
C THR A 535 -16.51 -17.77 16.33
N GLY A 536 -15.70 -18.61 16.99
CA GLY A 536 -14.70 -19.48 16.36
C GLY A 536 -13.47 -18.76 15.76
N HIS A 537 -13.40 -17.43 15.82
CA HIS A 537 -12.36 -16.65 15.14
C HIS A 537 -11.24 -16.14 16.05
N LEU A 538 -11.43 -16.13 17.37
CA LEU A 538 -10.43 -15.83 18.40
C LEU A 538 -10.83 -16.62 19.66
N ASN A 539 -10.60 -17.93 19.65
CA ASN A 539 -10.85 -18.74 20.84
C ASN A 539 -9.61 -18.71 21.75
N LEU A 540 -9.48 -17.63 22.52
CA LEU A 540 -8.39 -17.49 23.50
C LEU A 540 -8.40 -18.61 24.55
N ASP A 541 -9.56 -19.28 24.77
CA ASP A 541 -9.68 -20.41 25.68
C ASP A 541 -9.07 -21.71 25.12
N GLN A 542 -8.89 -21.83 23.80
CA GLN A 542 -8.30 -23.03 23.15
C GLN A 542 -6.78 -23.10 23.24
N PHE A 543 -6.11 -22.00 23.59
CA PHE A 543 -4.65 -21.92 23.70
C PHE A 543 -4.16 -21.98 25.15
N ARG A 544 -5.00 -22.49 26.07
CA ARG A 544 -4.58 -23.01 27.37
C ARG A 544 -3.74 -24.28 27.15
N ASP A 545 -2.51 -24.13 26.67
CA ASP A 545 -1.54 -25.21 26.88
C ASP A 545 -1.24 -25.25 28.38
N GLY A 546 -1.43 -26.43 28.98
CA GLY A 546 -1.38 -26.68 30.42
C GLY A 546 0.01 -26.61 31.03
N ASP A 547 0.81 -25.61 30.67
CA ASP A 547 2.03 -25.25 31.35
C ASP A 547 1.71 -24.14 32.36
N ASP A 548 1.70 -24.51 33.64
CA ASP A 548 1.49 -23.63 34.79
C ASP A 548 2.47 -22.44 34.80
N ASP A 549 1.93 -21.23 34.59
CA ASP A 549 2.27 -19.93 35.23
C ASP A 549 1.62 -18.72 34.50
N ASP A 550 0.99 -18.92 33.34
CA ASP A 550 0.27 -17.87 32.60
C ASP A 550 -1.21 -17.74 33.02
N ASP A 551 -1.44 -17.49 34.33
CA ASP A 551 -2.75 -17.10 34.90
C ASP A 551 -3.19 -15.67 34.46
N PHE A 552 -2.50 -15.10 33.46
CA PHE A 552 -2.61 -13.72 33.03
C PHE A 552 -3.54 -13.58 31.82
N PHE A 553 -4.78 -14.01 32.00
CA PHE A 553 -5.85 -13.71 31.06
C PHE A 553 -6.44 -12.35 31.44
N GLU A 554 -6.05 -11.27 30.75
CA GLU A 554 -6.77 -10.01 30.93
C GLU A 554 -8.22 -10.19 30.50
N GLY A 555 -9.14 -9.55 31.20
CA GLY A 555 -10.55 -9.50 30.84
C GLY A 555 -10.84 -8.41 29.80
N PRO A 556 -12.11 -8.11 29.51
CA PRO A 556 -12.51 -6.80 29.01
C PRO A 556 -12.08 -5.70 30.00
N PHE A 557 -11.55 -4.56 29.50
CA PHE A 557 -11.09 -3.44 30.33
C PHE A 557 -12.14 -2.32 30.45
N LEU A 558 -12.49 -1.66 29.35
CA LEU A 558 -13.50 -0.57 29.34
C LEU A 558 -14.83 -1.00 28.72
N PHE A 559 -14.80 -1.89 27.72
CA PHE A 559 -15.97 -2.29 26.95
C PHE A 559 -16.39 -3.73 27.31
N HIS A 560 -17.37 -3.84 28.22
CA HIS A 560 -17.93 -5.11 28.69
C HIS A 560 -19.20 -5.45 27.90
N LEU A 561 -19.04 -5.68 26.59
CA LEU A 561 -20.15 -5.75 25.65
C LEU A 561 -21.06 -6.97 25.87
N GLU A 562 -20.52 -8.09 26.37
CA GLU A 562 -21.30 -9.28 26.73
C GLU A 562 -22.15 -9.03 27.97
N GLU A 563 -21.56 -8.38 28.96
CA GLU A 563 -22.22 -7.97 30.20
C GLU A 563 -23.15 -6.76 30.02
N GLY A 564 -23.01 -6.04 28.91
CA GLY A 564 -23.89 -4.94 28.51
C GLY A 564 -23.58 -3.59 29.16
N TRP A 565 -22.32 -3.34 29.52
CA TRP A 565 -21.92 -2.07 30.14
C TRP A 565 -20.55 -1.59 29.64
N VAL A 566 -20.26 -0.31 29.86
CA VAL A 566 -19.00 0.33 29.48
C VAL A 566 -18.55 1.29 30.59
N GLU A 567 -17.29 1.22 31.02
CA GLU A 567 -16.69 2.25 31.88
C GLU A 567 -16.09 3.35 31.01
N VAL A 568 -16.53 4.59 31.21
CA VAL A 568 -16.15 5.73 30.35
C VAL A 568 -15.37 6.76 31.18
N PRO A 569 -14.06 6.94 30.95
CA PRO A 569 -13.29 8.02 31.54
C PRO A 569 -13.88 9.38 31.15
N LEU A 570 -14.12 10.26 32.11
CA LEU A 570 -14.67 11.60 31.87
C LEU A 570 -13.56 12.65 31.92
N LEU A 571 -13.56 13.57 30.95
CA LEU A 571 -12.61 14.67 30.89
C LEU A 571 -12.66 15.51 32.18
N ARG A 572 -11.51 16.04 32.60
CA ARG A 572 -11.47 16.98 33.74
C ARG A 572 -12.40 18.16 33.49
N GLY A 573 -13.26 18.45 34.47
CA GLY A 573 -14.23 19.54 34.38
C GLY A 573 -15.53 19.19 33.66
N ALA A 574 -15.72 17.92 33.23
CA ALA A 574 -16.96 17.46 32.61
C ALA A 574 -18.21 17.78 33.46
N GLU A 575 -18.13 17.75 34.80
CA GLU A 575 -19.25 18.09 35.69
C GLU A 575 -19.72 19.55 35.58
N ALA A 576 -18.85 20.46 35.13
CA ALA A 576 -19.17 21.87 34.89
C ALA A 576 -19.62 22.14 33.45
N SER A 577 -19.46 21.16 32.55
CA SER A 577 -19.91 21.27 31.17
C SER A 577 -21.42 21.08 31.07
N SER A 578 -22.09 21.93 30.29
CA SER A 578 -23.56 21.90 30.12
C SER A 578 -24.03 20.74 29.22
N GLY A 579 -23.50 19.53 29.42
CA GLY A 579 -23.78 18.37 28.58
C GLY A 579 -23.16 18.45 27.18
N ASP A 580 -22.10 19.25 27.01
CA ASP A 580 -21.36 19.32 25.76
C ASP A 580 -20.41 18.11 25.65
N ALA A 581 -20.64 17.27 24.65
CA ALA A 581 -19.93 16.01 24.43
C ALA A 581 -18.42 16.22 24.25
N ASP A 582 -18.00 17.31 23.60
CA ASP A 582 -16.57 17.58 23.32
C ASP A 582 -15.78 17.93 24.60
N THR A 583 -16.47 18.39 25.64
CA THR A 583 -15.89 18.71 26.95
C THR A 583 -16.16 17.65 28.01
N THR A 584 -16.86 16.57 27.63
CA THR A 584 -17.25 15.47 28.52
C THR A 584 -16.44 14.21 28.23
N TYR A 585 -16.30 13.84 26.96
CA TYR A 585 -15.76 12.55 26.54
C TYR A 585 -14.40 12.71 25.84
N PRO A 586 -13.35 11.98 26.28
CA PRO A 586 -12.05 12.04 25.63
C PRO A 586 -12.05 11.30 24.29
N LEU A 587 -11.04 11.59 23.47
CA LEU A 587 -10.69 10.76 22.31
C LEU A 587 -10.06 9.45 22.77
N VAL A 588 -10.36 8.38 22.03
CA VAL A 588 -9.79 7.04 22.19
C VAL A 588 -9.30 6.54 20.85
N THR A 589 -8.11 5.94 20.85
CA THR A 589 -7.57 5.24 19.69
C THR A 589 -7.78 3.74 19.91
N ALA A 590 -8.13 3.04 18.84
CA ALA A 590 -8.32 1.60 18.84
C ALA A 590 -7.72 1.01 17.55
N THR A 591 -6.89 -0.01 17.72
CA THR A 591 -6.24 -0.73 16.62
C THR A 591 -6.45 -2.22 16.81
N ASP A 592 -6.87 -2.91 15.74
CA ASP A 592 -7.00 -4.37 15.78
C ASP A 592 -5.63 -5.02 15.93
N ILE A 593 -5.49 -6.01 16.81
CA ILE A 593 -4.22 -6.68 17.10
C ILE A 593 -3.53 -7.24 15.83
N ARG A 594 -4.29 -7.60 14.79
CA ARG A 594 -3.76 -8.05 13.49
C ARG A 594 -3.20 -6.90 12.67
N ASP A 595 -3.81 -5.73 12.77
CA ASP A 595 -3.32 -4.51 12.15
C ASP A 595 -2.04 -4.04 12.78
N VAL A 596 -1.90 -4.20 14.10
CA VAL A 596 -0.63 -3.97 14.80
C VAL A 596 0.50 -4.78 14.16
N GLY A 597 0.26 -6.08 13.90
CA GLY A 597 1.22 -6.93 13.19
C GLY A 597 1.58 -6.39 11.79
N ARG A 598 0.57 -5.95 11.02
CA ARG A 598 0.77 -5.38 9.68
C ARG A 598 1.56 -4.07 9.70
N PHE A 599 1.26 -3.18 10.65
CA PHE A 599 1.96 -1.91 10.79
C PHE A 599 3.42 -2.10 11.21
N VAL A 600 3.69 -2.99 12.16
CA VAL A 600 5.07 -3.28 12.57
C VAL A 600 5.86 -3.87 11.41
N VAL A 601 5.29 -4.81 10.65
CA VAL A 601 5.94 -5.33 9.43
C VAL A 601 6.21 -4.23 8.40
N ALA A 602 5.24 -3.35 8.16
CA ALA A 602 5.45 -2.22 7.25
C ALA A 602 6.52 -1.25 7.77
N ALA A 603 6.65 -1.10 9.10
CA ALA A 603 7.70 -0.28 9.70
C ALA A 603 9.10 -0.91 9.57
N ILE A 604 9.21 -2.25 9.60
CA ILE A 604 10.48 -2.96 9.31
C ILE A 604 10.93 -2.65 7.87
N ASP A 605 9.98 -2.44 6.96
CA ASP A 605 10.24 -2.13 5.56
C ASP A 605 10.61 -0.66 5.28
N LEU A 606 10.48 0.24 6.26
CA LEU A 606 10.82 1.66 6.06
C LEU A 606 12.33 1.83 5.84
N GLU A 607 12.69 2.58 4.79
CA GLU A 607 14.08 2.98 4.52
C GLU A 607 14.55 4.11 5.43
N GLU A 608 13.64 5.01 5.82
CA GLU A 608 14.00 6.10 6.72
C GLU A 608 14.34 5.57 8.13
N PRO A 609 15.25 6.26 8.87
CA PRO A 609 15.64 5.81 10.19
C PRO A 609 14.48 5.75 11.16
N TRP A 610 14.42 4.65 11.92
CA TRP A 610 13.55 4.48 13.08
C TRP A 610 13.80 5.58 14.15
N GLY A 611 15.06 6.00 14.33
CA GLY A 611 15.46 6.97 15.36
C GLY A 611 14.76 8.33 15.27
N ASP A 612 14.52 8.94 16.45
CA ASP A 612 13.93 10.28 16.67
C ASP A 612 12.43 10.47 16.37
N ARG A 613 11.67 9.39 16.10
CA ARG A 613 10.22 9.47 15.88
C ARG A 613 9.41 8.45 16.69
N GLU A 614 8.19 8.85 17.00
CA GLU A 614 7.15 8.04 17.62
C GLU A 614 6.38 7.32 16.50
N LEU A 615 6.33 5.98 16.51
CA LEU A 615 5.71 5.18 15.44
C LEU A 615 4.29 4.75 15.83
N GLY A 616 3.41 5.71 16.09
CA GLY A 616 2.02 5.45 16.46
C GLY A 616 1.17 4.94 15.29
N MET A 617 0.17 4.12 15.59
CA MET A 617 -0.76 3.54 14.63
C MET A 617 -2.20 3.64 15.14
N ALA A 618 -3.17 3.71 14.23
CA ALA A 618 -4.58 3.80 14.59
C ALA A 618 -5.47 3.05 13.60
N GLY A 619 -6.35 2.18 14.09
CA GLY A 619 -7.51 1.72 13.32
C GLY A 619 -8.63 2.75 13.28
N SER A 620 -8.92 3.38 14.42
CA SER A 620 -9.80 4.54 14.51
C SER A 620 -9.42 5.38 15.72
N THR A 621 -9.47 6.71 15.58
CA THR A 621 -9.44 7.65 16.70
C THR A 621 -10.77 8.38 16.73
N MET A 622 -11.55 8.19 17.81
CA MET A 622 -12.94 8.65 17.91
C MET A 622 -13.22 9.15 19.32
N ARG A 623 -14.30 9.91 19.53
CA ARG A 623 -14.72 10.20 20.91
C ARG A 623 -15.34 8.96 21.55
N PHE A 624 -15.14 8.79 22.86
CA PHE A 624 -15.66 7.64 23.61
C PHE A 624 -17.18 7.41 23.40
N ASP A 625 -17.99 8.47 23.38
CA ASP A 625 -19.43 8.35 23.19
C ASP A 625 -19.83 7.91 21.77
N GLU A 626 -19.00 8.20 20.77
CA GLU A 626 -19.19 7.70 19.40
C GLU A 626 -18.96 6.19 19.33
N VAL A 627 -17.92 5.70 20.00
CA VAL A 627 -17.63 4.26 20.12
C VAL A 627 -18.78 3.56 20.82
N VAL A 628 -19.31 4.11 21.93
CA VAL A 628 -20.48 3.54 22.62
C VAL A 628 -21.69 3.44 21.68
N ARG A 629 -21.99 4.50 20.90
CA ARG A 629 -23.09 4.47 19.92
C ARG A 629 -22.90 3.40 18.84
N LEU A 630 -21.67 3.19 18.38
CA LEU A 630 -21.36 2.10 17.44
C LEU A 630 -21.59 0.73 18.10
N CYS A 631 -21.11 0.53 19.33
CA CYS A 631 -21.34 -0.69 20.08
C CYS A 631 -22.84 -0.99 20.23
N GLU A 632 -23.65 -0.04 20.70
CA GLU A 632 -25.10 -0.20 20.84
C GLU A 632 -25.79 -0.56 19.52
N ARG A 633 -25.38 0.08 18.42
CA ARG A 633 -25.90 -0.18 17.06
C ARG A 633 -25.67 -1.64 16.65
N TYR A 634 -24.46 -2.16 16.82
CA TYR A 634 -24.11 -3.49 16.31
C TYR A 634 -24.52 -4.62 17.26
N ILE A 635 -24.49 -4.40 18.57
CA ILE A 635 -25.00 -5.35 19.57
C ILE A 635 -26.54 -5.42 19.52
N GLY A 636 -27.21 -4.34 19.11
CA GLY A 636 -28.66 -4.25 19.01
C GLY A 636 -29.38 -4.01 20.35
N ARG A 637 -28.66 -3.51 21.37
CA ARG A 637 -29.20 -3.14 22.68
C ARG A 637 -28.45 -1.95 23.28
N PRO A 638 -29.09 -1.13 24.14
CA PRO A 638 -28.39 -0.07 24.86
C PRO A 638 -27.36 -0.63 25.84
N LEU A 639 -26.29 0.12 26.09
CA LEU A 639 -25.25 -0.20 27.07
C LEU A 639 -25.42 0.65 28.33
N GLU A 640 -25.16 0.07 29.50
CA GLU A 640 -25.03 0.84 30.74
C GLU A 640 -23.72 1.64 30.71
N ILE A 641 -23.82 2.97 30.62
CA ILE A 641 -22.66 3.88 30.64
C ILE A 641 -22.28 4.20 32.08
N ARG A 642 -21.11 3.73 32.51
CA ARG A 642 -20.53 4.00 33.84
C ARG A 642 -19.42 5.04 33.72
N GLY A 643 -19.79 6.31 33.81
CA GLY A 643 -18.81 7.41 33.81
C GLY A 643 -17.90 7.34 35.04
N VAL A 644 -16.59 7.45 34.84
CA VAL A 644 -15.61 7.48 35.93
C VAL A 644 -14.76 8.75 35.85
N THR A 645 -14.65 9.47 36.97
CA THR A 645 -13.87 10.71 37.04
C THR A 645 -12.42 10.43 37.42
N ARG A 646 -11.54 11.38 37.08
CA ARG A 646 -10.13 11.35 37.47
C ARG A 646 -9.92 11.17 38.99
N GLN A 647 -10.77 11.78 39.81
CA GLN A 647 -10.71 11.68 41.28
C GLN A 647 -11.11 10.28 41.77
N GLN A 648 -12.17 9.70 41.20
CA GLN A 648 -12.59 8.33 41.53
C GLN A 648 -11.49 7.31 41.20
N LEU A 649 -10.76 7.52 40.10
CA LEU A 649 -9.62 6.69 39.74
C LEU A 649 -8.44 6.87 40.73
N GLU A 650 -8.16 8.08 41.21
CA GLU A 650 -7.12 8.28 42.26
C GLU A 650 -7.48 7.59 43.59
N GLU A 651 -8.77 7.60 43.94
CA GLU A 651 -9.29 6.85 45.08
C GLU A 651 -9.14 5.35 44.86
N ARG A 652 -9.50 4.84 43.66
CA ARG A 652 -9.32 3.44 43.28
C ARG A 652 -7.86 3.03 43.35
N LEU A 653 -6.96 3.79 42.72
CA LEU A 653 -5.52 3.50 42.66
C LEU A 653 -4.86 3.39 44.04
N ARG A 654 -5.30 4.19 45.02
CA ARG A 654 -4.81 4.11 46.42
C ARG A 654 -5.14 2.78 47.10
N GLY A 655 -6.20 2.11 46.66
CA GLY A 655 -6.62 0.80 47.18
C GLY A 655 -5.91 -0.39 46.54
N ILE A 656 -5.14 -0.18 45.47
CA ILE A 656 -4.50 -1.26 44.72
C ILE A 656 -3.05 -1.44 45.20
N PRO A 657 -2.64 -2.64 45.65
CA PRO A 657 -1.27 -2.91 46.11
C PRO A 657 -0.23 -2.56 45.04
N ALA A 658 0.79 -1.78 45.38
CA ALA A 658 1.84 -1.37 44.42
C ALA A 658 3.03 -2.35 44.36
N ASP A 659 3.18 -3.18 45.39
CA ASP A 659 4.31 -4.07 45.64
C ASP A 659 4.03 -5.53 45.29
N LYS A 660 2.82 -5.83 44.80
CA LYS A 660 2.37 -7.18 44.52
C LYS A 660 1.99 -7.37 43.07
N VAL A 661 2.20 -8.59 42.57
CA VAL A 661 1.92 -8.98 41.18
C VAL A 661 0.45 -8.77 40.82
N GLU A 662 -0.46 -9.12 41.73
CA GLU A 662 -1.91 -8.94 41.54
C GLU A 662 -2.33 -7.47 41.40
N GLY A 663 -1.47 -6.52 41.82
CA GLY A 663 -1.73 -5.10 41.72
C GLY A 663 -1.27 -4.48 40.41
N ILE A 664 -0.42 -5.15 39.61
CA ILE A 664 0.22 -4.54 38.44
C ILE A 664 -0.82 -4.10 37.40
N ILE A 665 -1.68 -5.03 36.93
CA ILE A 665 -2.69 -4.73 35.89
C ILE A 665 -3.77 -3.77 36.37
N PRO A 666 -4.39 -3.97 37.55
CA PRO A 666 -5.41 -3.03 37.99
C PRO A 666 -4.85 -1.61 38.21
N ARG A 667 -3.57 -1.48 38.62
CA ARG A 667 -2.91 -0.16 38.69
C ARG A 667 -2.71 0.44 37.31
N MET A 668 -2.17 -0.34 36.37
CA MET A 668 -1.98 0.07 34.99
C MET A 668 -3.30 0.57 34.42
N GLU A 669 -4.32 -0.29 34.32
CA GLU A 669 -5.69 0.03 33.87
C GLU A 669 -6.24 1.31 34.51
N CYS A 670 -6.07 1.48 35.83
CA CYS A 670 -6.53 2.69 36.51
C CYS A 670 -5.77 3.94 36.06
N GLN A 671 -4.45 3.84 35.87
CA GLN A 671 -3.59 4.92 35.38
C GLN A 671 -3.85 5.25 33.90
N LEU A 672 -4.19 4.26 33.07
CA LEU A 672 -4.60 4.47 31.67
C LEU A 672 -5.88 5.28 31.59
N SER A 673 -6.90 4.89 32.36
CA SER A 673 -8.15 5.66 32.46
C SER A 673 -7.90 7.08 32.99
N MET A 674 -6.91 7.25 33.87
CA MET A 674 -6.51 8.57 34.37
C MET A 674 -5.91 9.44 33.25
N VAL A 675 -5.12 8.86 32.35
CA VAL A 675 -4.58 9.56 31.17
C VAL A 675 -5.70 9.98 30.20
N TYR A 676 -6.71 9.13 29.99
CA TYR A 676 -7.89 9.51 29.20
C TYR A 676 -8.67 10.66 29.82
N CYS A 677 -8.89 10.65 31.14
CA CYS A 677 -9.52 11.78 31.85
C CYS A 677 -8.73 13.09 31.68
N ASP A 678 -7.43 13.02 31.45
CA ASP A 678 -6.55 14.17 31.23
C ASP A 678 -6.58 14.65 29.75
N GLY A 679 -7.18 13.89 28.82
CA GLY A 679 -7.32 14.23 27.39
C GLY A 679 -6.16 13.76 26.51
N ASP A 680 -5.17 13.09 27.11
CA ASP A 680 -3.89 12.76 26.48
C ASP A 680 -3.78 11.28 26.09
N GLY A 681 -4.91 10.58 25.95
CA GLY A 681 -4.93 9.13 25.67
C GLY A 681 -5.01 8.75 24.19
N HIS A 682 -5.01 9.72 23.26
CA HIS A 682 -5.07 9.44 21.83
C HIS A 682 -3.68 9.38 21.21
N VAL A 683 -3.49 8.51 20.23
CA VAL A 683 -2.21 8.28 19.56
C VAL A 683 -2.17 9.01 18.23
N ASP A 684 -1.02 9.60 17.89
CA ASP A 684 -0.80 10.19 16.56
C ASP A 684 -0.52 9.06 15.54
N PRO A 685 -1.33 8.89 14.48
CA PRO A 685 -1.19 7.76 13.56
C PRO A 685 -0.04 7.98 12.55
N VAL A 686 1.20 8.04 13.04
CA VAL A 686 2.41 8.25 12.26
C VAL A 686 2.60 7.15 11.23
N LEU A 687 2.46 5.87 11.61
CA LEU A 687 2.57 4.74 10.71
C LEU A 687 1.44 4.67 9.69
N ASN A 688 0.24 5.19 9.99
CA ASN A 688 -0.78 5.32 8.95
C ASN A 688 -0.36 6.30 7.85
N ARG A 689 0.44 7.32 8.18
CA ARG A 689 0.98 8.29 7.21
C ARG A 689 2.20 7.75 6.46
N LEU A 690 3.10 7.06 7.16
CA LEU A 690 4.31 6.48 6.57
C LEU A 690 4.02 5.21 5.76
N CYS A 691 3.00 4.46 6.16
CA CYS A 691 2.61 3.17 5.58
C CYS A 691 1.11 3.18 5.17
N PRO A 692 0.66 4.08 4.28
CA PRO A 692 -0.76 4.25 3.94
C PRO A 692 -1.39 3.05 3.23
N TRP A 693 -0.57 2.12 2.74
CA TRP A 693 -1.02 0.84 2.17
C TRP A 693 -1.52 -0.15 3.24
N VAL A 694 -1.10 0.00 4.50
CA VAL A 694 -1.69 -0.76 5.61
C VAL A 694 -3.06 -0.15 5.88
N ARG A 695 -4.12 -0.83 5.44
CA ARG A 695 -5.51 -0.40 5.68
C ARG A 695 -6.03 -1.03 6.96
N PRO A 696 -6.09 -0.28 8.08
CA PRO A 696 -6.46 -0.88 9.34
C PRO A 696 -7.96 -1.09 9.49
N THR A 697 -8.32 -2.08 10.29
CA THR A 697 -9.69 -2.38 10.66
C THR A 697 -10.23 -1.24 11.51
N THR A 698 -11.30 -0.58 11.05
CA THR A 698 -11.96 0.45 11.84
C THR A 698 -12.77 -0.17 12.98
N VAL A 699 -13.09 0.62 14.01
CA VAL A 699 -13.98 0.18 15.10
C VAL A 699 -15.34 -0.29 14.56
N GLU A 700 -15.88 0.39 13.55
CA GLU A 700 -17.15 0.02 12.92
C GLU A 700 -17.04 -1.31 12.14
N ASP A 701 -15.95 -1.52 11.39
CA ASP A 701 -15.71 -2.77 10.67
C ASP A 701 -15.53 -3.96 11.62
N PHE A 702 -14.81 -3.74 12.74
CA PHE A 702 -14.66 -4.73 13.79
C PHE A 702 -16.01 -5.13 14.39
N LEU A 703 -16.82 -4.15 14.82
CA LEU A 703 -18.14 -4.39 15.39
C LEU A 703 -19.09 -5.06 14.39
N ARG A 704 -19.08 -4.62 13.13
CA ARG A 704 -19.86 -5.25 12.05
C ARG A 704 -19.49 -6.72 11.91
N LYS A 705 -18.20 -7.04 11.93
CA LYS A 705 -17.74 -8.41 11.75
C LYS A 705 -18.04 -9.31 12.95
N TYR A 706 -17.80 -8.84 14.16
CA TYR A 706 -17.80 -9.71 15.35
C TYR A 706 -19.04 -9.59 16.22
N TRP A 707 -19.83 -8.53 16.06
CA TRP A 707 -20.96 -8.22 16.92
C TRP A 707 -22.29 -8.06 16.19
N SER A 708 -22.30 -7.97 14.86
CA SER A 708 -23.56 -7.86 14.12
C SER A 708 -24.47 -9.07 14.39
N LEU A 709 -25.75 -8.78 14.61
CA LEU A 709 -26.79 -9.81 14.63
C LEU A 709 -26.84 -10.43 13.24
N ALA A 710 -26.63 -11.75 13.15
CA ALA A 710 -26.95 -12.49 11.94
C ALA A 710 -28.40 -12.11 11.56
N ARG A 711 -28.61 -11.58 10.35
CA ARG A 711 -29.96 -11.42 9.84
C ARG A 711 -30.52 -12.82 9.74
N ASP A 712 -31.42 -13.17 10.65
CA ASP A 712 -32.26 -14.35 10.49
C ASP A 712 -32.90 -14.26 9.11
N SER A 713 -32.48 -15.16 8.23
CA SER A 713 -33.11 -15.39 6.95
C SER A 713 -34.48 -16.00 7.23
N THR A 714 -35.48 -15.14 7.41
CA THR A 714 -36.90 -15.47 7.23
C THR A 714 -37.35 -15.13 5.84
#